data_AF-A0A833W3X4-F1
#
_entry.id   AF-A0A833W3X4-F1
#
_cell.length_a   1.000
_cell.length_b   1.000
_cell.length_c   1.000
_cell.angle_alpha   90.00
_cell.angle_beta   90.00
_cell.angle_gamma   90.00
#
_symmetry.space_group_name_H-M   'P 1'
#
loop_
_entity.id
_entity.type
_entity.pdbx_description
1 polymer ?
#
loop_
_entity_poly.entity_id
_entity_poly.type
_entity_poly.pdbx_seq_one_letter_code
_entity_poly.pdbx_strand_id
1 'polypeptide(L)'
;MIEHQEVLEKKFVKELTDNLKENRFKEVLNFFEDNSYDDIIRESSWDIVSTVSSYITTENSKCNGDLVECCKAILNAIVEKCNPSETVLELLEQVESPEDDIKFSIILSVLSKCLFKMDKKMRAIEWCISTLRSYIESLPIPEKDSQDNIVIINKIKNVYNAVILFLEPLINESRLENAGKCTILRDYLASILIFLMGKPLFYFQKGELESSLNQSLPEKIVILVSRVTGDLLSFLNIASTRSKETKSKKKNIDEENIDLKVTLFELDENISDLAYANFYFYVITKLHLWEKVPQIYDWQYIFEACIYLIIKLLQEQESITKGLNLLEHLLIRLTRRSLPLQSLQLNIYFELFNALVKIMIYSNNDQERKKALNLFQNYIEIFDIQARYSIILYLYQTSEHSGLLSLTTGIFKASIIECLQASPPVPYFFGNNLEILIKLTCKLPHGSASDLVELSDEIITSLNLLRFLFIRDEQNQTGIWNLVDKLQHEYLKPLREGIHLCRAHWKVKIKDLEEQKKTYKIFENIELEKSDAEITLTVGDEKLPAMPIPEKITFCCQAINGLDVMESLRRLWTCRVLLTDQPENDQQQSNREHSKESDEEYEKNIKMKILAASLKYVHDLGWSQQAISAGAESIGYPGIIHGLFPNRGADLVHYFYLTCNKELNKILEEQALAVEQSPTKKKKTLELQVRDAVETRLRMVIPYKKTWPQALALMTLPPNVPLSLANLLTLVDDICHYAGDKSVDMNWYTRRIVLAGIYKTTELYMLQDNSEDHWKTWNFLERRIKDATQVHTILTTTSDIALPDLNRATETASAVFVTARNILGLNWNR
;
A
#
# COMPACT_ATOMS: atom_id res chain seq x y z
N MET A 1 -72.57 38.24 -1.93
CA MET A 1 -71.54 38.42 -2.97
C MET A 1 -70.42 37.40 -2.79
N ILE A 2 -69.82 37.27 -1.60
CA ILE A 2 -68.75 36.30 -1.32
C ILE A 2 -69.16 34.83 -1.64
N GLU A 3 -70.35 34.38 -1.21
CA GLU A 3 -70.86 33.03 -1.54
C GLU A 3 -71.13 32.79 -3.04
N HIS A 4 -71.43 33.85 -3.81
CA HIS A 4 -71.71 33.71 -5.25
C HIS A 4 -70.43 33.60 -6.08
N GLN A 5 -69.34 34.19 -5.60
CA GLN A 5 -68.02 34.19 -6.22
C GLN A 5 -67.33 32.83 -5.98
N GLU A 6 -67.38 32.31 -4.76
CA GLU A 6 -66.91 30.95 -4.40
C GLU A 6 -67.58 29.84 -5.23
N VAL A 7 -68.87 29.99 -5.56
CA VAL A 7 -69.61 29.04 -6.40
C VAL A 7 -69.16 29.12 -7.86
N LEU A 8 -68.81 30.32 -8.34
CA LEU A 8 -68.31 30.54 -9.70
C LEU A 8 -66.90 29.95 -9.87
N GLU A 9 -66.04 30.14 -8.87
CA GLU A 9 -64.68 29.60 -8.78
C GLU A 9 -64.68 28.07 -8.77
N LYS A 10 -65.45 27.45 -7.87
CA LYS A 10 -65.59 25.98 -7.82
C LYS A 10 -66.18 25.40 -9.10
N LYS A 11 -67.06 26.15 -9.78
CA LYS A 11 -67.61 25.74 -11.07
C LYS A 11 -66.55 25.82 -12.18
N PHE A 12 -65.73 26.87 -12.20
CA PHE A 12 -64.63 27.04 -13.15
C PHE A 12 -63.57 25.95 -12.99
N VAL A 13 -63.12 25.67 -11.75
CA VAL A 13 -62.15 24.59 -11.47
C VAL A 13 -62.71 23.23 -11.87
N LYS A 14 -64.00 22.98 -11.65
CA LYS A 14 -64.66 21.73 -12.06
C LYS A 14 -64.73 21.58 -13.58
N GLU A 15 -65.10 22.66 -14.29
CA GLU A 15 -65.15 22.69 -15.75
C GLU A 15 -63.75 22.54 -16.38
N LEU A 16 -62.73 23.14 -15.78
CA LEU A 16 -61.33 22.90 -16.11
C LEU A 16 -60.95 21.42 -15.95
N THR A 17 -61.30 20.82 -14.81
CA THR A 17 -60.99 19.42 -14.49
C THR A 17 -61.66 18.46 -15.47
N ASP A 18 -62.93 18.70 -15.80
CA ASP A 18 -63.70 17.86 -16.71
C ASP A 18 -63.16 17.97 -18.15
N ASN A 19 -62.80 19.18 -18.60
CA ASN A 19 -62.18 19.37 -19.93
C ASN A 19 -60.77 18.78 -20.06
N LEU A 20 -59.98 18.79 -18.98
CA LEU A 20 -58.68 18.11 -18.94
C LEU A 20 -58.83 16.58 -19.01
N LYS A 21 -59.84 16.00 -18.34
CA LYS A 21 -60.16 14.56 -18.44
C LYS A 21 -60.63 14.15 -19.83
N GLU A 22 -61.36 15.03 -20.52
CA GLU A 22 -61.88 14.77 -21.87
C GLU A 22 -60.87 15.09 -23.00
N ASN A 23 -59.62 15.45 -22.68
CA ASN A 23 -58.56 15.84 -23.63
C ASN A 23 -58.92 17.03 -24.55
N ARG A 24 -59.77 17.96 -24.08
CA ARG A 24 -60.19 19.14 -24.86
C ARG A 24 -59.23 20.32 -24.71
N PHE A 25 -57.96 20.13 -25.08
CA PHE A 25 -56.87 21.07 -24.77
C PHE A 25 -57.06 22.48 -25.34
N LYS A 26 -57.66 22.61 -26.53
CA LYS A 26 -57.89 23.92 -27.16
C LYS A 26 -58.95 24.75 -26.42
N GLU A 27 -59.99 24.10 -25.90
CA GLU A 27 -61.04 24.76 -25.13
C GLU A 27 -60.48 25.24 -23.79
N VAL A 28 -59.61 24.45 -23.16
CA VAL A 28 -58.91 24.81 -21.93
C VAL A 28 -57.98 26.01 -22.14
N LEU A 29 -57.15 26.01 -23.18
CA LEU A 29 -56.23 27.12 -23.45
C LEU A 29 -56.97 28.44 -23.77
N ASN A 30 -58.12 28.37 -24.45
CA ASN A 30 -58.95 29.54 -24.71
C ASN A 30 -59.43 30.24 -23.42
N PHE A 31 -59.69 29.50 -22.33
CA PHE A 31 -60.04 30.11 -21.05
C PHE A 31 -58.90 30.97 -20.47
N PHE A 32 -57.65 30.64 -20.78
CA PHE A 32 -56.48 31.41 -20.33
C PHE A 32 -56.07 32.50 -21.32
N GLU A 33 -56.56 32.49 -22.57
CA GLU A 33 -56.38 33.59 -23.54
C GLU A 33 -57.45 34.69 -23.39
N ASP A 34 -58.65 34.35 -22.91
CA ASP A 34 -59.74 35.29 -22.70
C ASP A 34 -59.56 36.08 -21.38
N ASN A 35 -59.45 37.41 -21.49
CA ASN A 35 -59.25 38.32 -20.36
C ASN A 35 -60.46 38.40 -19.41
N SER A 36 -61.63 37.88 -19.80
CA SER A 36 -62.83 37.88 -18.96
C SER A 36 -62.73 36.98 -17.73
N TYR A 37 -61.81 36.01 -17.73
CA TYR A 37 -61.59 35.08 -16.62
C TYR A 37 -60.42 35.49 -15.70
N ASP A 38 -59.74 36.60 -15.95
CA ASP A 38 -58.51 37.00 -15.24
C ASP A 38 -58.70 37.17 -13.73
N ASP A 39 -59.82 37.75 -13.31
CA ASP A 39 -60.12 37.95 -11.88
C ASP A 39 -60.38 36.60 -11.17
N ILE A 40 -61.04 35.65 -11.85
CA ILE A 40 -61.30 34.30 -11.32
C ILE A 40 -59.99 33.50 -11.24
N ILE A 41 -59.11 33.62 -12.23
CA ILE A 41 -57.80 32.94 -12.26
C ILE A 41 -56.90 33.43 -11.13
N ARG A 42 -56.97 34.72 -10.76
CA ARG A 42 -56.19 35.29 -9.66
C ARG A 42 -56.67 34.81 -8.29
N GLU A 43 -57.98 34.69 -8.09
CA GLU A 43 -58.55 34.26 -6.80
C GLU A 43 -58.48 32.73 -6.62
N SER A 44 -58.51 31.95 -7.71
CA SER A 44 -58.46 30.47 -7.68
C SER A 44 -57.10 29.86 -8.03
N SER A 45 -56.00 30.60 -7.98
CA SER A 45 -54.68 30.14 -8.42
C SER A 45 -54.22 28.86 -7.71
N TRP A 46 -54.42 28.77 -6.39
CA TRP A 46 -54.05 27.60 -5.58
C TRP A 46 -54.73 26.31 -6.04
N ASP A 47 -56.04 26.35 -6.24
CA ASP A 47 -56.84 25.19 -6.65
C ASP A 47 -56.54 24.77 -8.10
N ILE A 48 -56.31 25.75 -8.98
CA ILE A 48 -55.92 25.49 -10.37
C ILE A 48 -54.53 24.85 -10.44
N VAL A 49 -53.54 25.40 -9.72
CA VAL A 49 -52.17 24.87 -9.68
C VAL A 49 -52.15 23.45 -9.12
N SER A 50 -52.87 23.19 -8.02
CA SER A 50 -52.99 21.84 -7.45
C SER A 50 -53.64 20.85 -8.43
N THR A 51 -54.76 21.25 -9.05
CA THR A 51 -55.48 20.41 -10.02
C THR A 51 -54.63 20.09 -11.24
N VAL A 52 -54.01 21.10 -11.86
CA VAL A 52 -53.17 20.92 -13.05
C VAL A 52 -51.93 20.10 -12.73
N SER A 53 -51.32 20.32 -11.55
CA SER A 53 -50.13 19.60 -11.10
C SER A 53 -50.41 18.11 -10.86
N SER A 54 -51.63 17.73 -10.49
CA SER A 54 -52.02 16.32 -10.31
C SER A 54 -52.00 15.49 -11.62
N TYR A 55 -52.09 16.14 -12.78
CA TYR A 55 -52.04 15.48 -14.09
C TYR A 55 -50.61 15.34 -14.63
N ILE A 56 -49.62 16.01 -14.02
CA ILE A 56 -48.21 15.96 -14.41
C ILE A 56 -47.54 14.76 -13.72
N THR A 57 -47.80 13.56 -14.23
CA THR A 57 -47.22 12.32 -13.69
C THR A 57 -46.31 11.64 -14.72
N THR A 58 -45.43 10.77 -14.24
CA THR A 58 -44.55 9.95 -15.10
C THR A 58 -45.32 9.04 -16.07
N GLU A 59 -46.50 8.57 -15.68
CA GLU A 59 -47.39 7.77 -16.53
C GLU A 59 -48.01 8.62 -17.65
N ASN A 60 -48.55 9.80 -17.32
CA ASN A 60 -49.16 10.70 -18.30
C ASN A 60 -48.12 11.26 -19.28
N SER A 61 -46.88 11.51 -18.84
CA SER A 61 -45.80 11.90 -19.75
C SER A 61 -45.47 10.84 -20.80
N LYS A 62 -45.71 9.55 -20.51
CA LYS A 62 -45.49 8.45 -21.47
C LYS A 62 -46.71 8.17 -22.33
N CYS A 63 -47.90 8.26 -21.76
CA CYS A 63 -49.16 7.87 -22.41
C CYS A 63 -49.87 9.03 -23.13
N ASN A 64 -49.69 10.28 -22.69
CA ASN A 64 -50.43 11.45 -23.17
C ASN A 64 -49.60 12.74 -23.02
N GLY A 65 -48.57 12.90 -23.85
CA GLY A 65 -47.65 14.05 -23.78
C GLY A 65 -48.31 15.41 -24.04
N ASP A 66 -49.36 15.44 -24.86
CA ASP A 66 -50.09 16.68 -25.18
C ASP A 66 -50.82 17.26 -23.95
N LEU A 67 -51.30 16.38 -23.04
CA LEU A 67 -51.88 16.79 -21.76
C LEU A 67 -50.83 17.49 -20.88
N VAL A 68 -49.61 16.94 -20.80
CA VAL A 68 -48.53 17.50 -19.97
C VAL A 68 -48.06 18.85 -20.52
N GLU A 69 -47.94 19.00 -21.84
CA GLU A 69 -47.61 20.29 -22.45
C GLU A 69 -48.74 21.32 -22.28
N CYS A 70 -50.02 20.90 -22.35
CA CYS A 70 -51.15 21.75 -22.03
C CYS A 70 -51.10 22.23 -20.56
N CYS A 71 -50.87 21.33 -19.60
CA CYS A 71 -50.67 21.66 -18.19
C CYS A 71 -49.54 22.66 -17.99
N LYS A 72 -48.41 22.47 -18.67
CA LYS A 72 -47.27 23.41 -18.64
C LYS A 72 -47.62 24.77 -19.24
N ALA A 73 -48.40 24.83 -20.33
CA ALA A 73 -48.87 26.08 -20.90
C ALA A 73 -49.79 26.85 -19.93
N ILE A 74 -50.71 26.15 -19.27
CA ILE A 74 -51.58 26.71 -18.24
C ILE A 74 -50.76 27.28 -17.08
N LEU A 75 -49.80 26.52 -16.55
CA LEU A 75 -48.92 27.01 -15.47
C LEU A 75 -48.12 28.26 -15.88
N ASN A 76 -47.67 28.34 -17.13
CA ASN A 76 -47.01 29.54 -17.65
C ASN A 76 -47.99 30.74 -17.75
N ALA A 77 -49.24 30.52 -18.16
CA ALA A 77 -50.25 31.57 -18.22
C ALA A 77 -50.59 32.12 -16.82
N ILE A 78 -50.62 31.27 -15.79
CA ILE A 78 -50.80 31.69 -14.38
C ILE A 78 -49.65 32.60 -13.94
N VAL A 79 -48.41 32.26 -14.28
CA VAL A 79 -47.22 33.11 -14.04
C VAL A 79 -47.30 34.45 -14.80
N GLU A 80 -48.12 34.55 -15.84
CA GLU A 80 -48.39 35.81 -16.54
C GLU A 80 -49.42 36.71 -15.88
N LYS A 81 -50.45 36.11 -15.26
CA LYS A 81 -51.64 36.83 -14.79
C LYS A 81 -51.69 37.06 -13.27
N CYS A 82 -51.02 36.22 -12.48
CA CYS A 82 -51.12 36.20 -11.02
C CYS A 82 -49.96 36.93 -10.31
N ASN A 83 -50.13 37.14 -9.00
CA ASN A 83 -49.12 37.75 -8.14
C ASN A 83 -47.93 36.78 -7.94
N PRO A 84 -46.71 37.15 -8.34
CA PRO A 84 -45.60 36.21 -8.37
C PRO A 84 -45.16 35.71 -6.99
N SER A 85 -45.39 36.45 -5.89
CA SER A 85 -45.03 35.96 -4.55
C SER A 85 -45.89 34.81 -4.05
N GLU A 86 -47.19 34.84 -4.38
CA GLU A 86 -48.15 33.78 -4.01
C GLU A 86 -47.95 32.57 -4.91
N THR A 87 -47.79 32.80 -6.22
CA THR A 87 -47.53 31.73 -7.19
C THR A 87 -46.23 30.96 -6.89
N VAL A 88 -45.19 31.59 -6.34
CA VAL A 88 -43.98 30.85 -5.91
C VAL A 88 -44.32 29.88 -4.78
N LEU A 89 -45.07 30.29 -3.76
CA LEU A 89 -45.43 29.41 -2.64
C LEU A 89 -46.34 28.26 -3.09
N GLU A 90 -47.32 28.55 -3.96
CA GLU A 90 -48.19 27.55 -4.59
C GLU A 90 -47.39 26.49 -5.34
N LEU A 91 -46.43 26.91 -6.16
CA LEU A 91 -45.59 26.00 -6.93
C LEU A 91 -44.62 25.19 -6.03
N LEU A 92 -44.14 25.79 -4.94
CA LEU A 92 -43.23 25.13 -4.00
C LEU A 92 -43.91 24.02 -3.20
N GLU A 93 -45.17 24.21 -2.78
CA GLU A 93 -45.94 23.14 -2.10
C GLU A 93 -46.08 21.90 -2.99
N GLN A 94 -46.26 22.10 -4.30
CA GLN A 94 -46.40 21.00 -5.25
C GLN A 94 -45.10 20.22 -5.51
N VAL A 95 -43.96 20.80 -5.12
CA VAL A 95 -42.60 20.25 -5.28
C VAL A 95 -42.13 19.47 -4.05
N GLU A 96 -42.75 19.69 -2.89
CA GLU A 96 -42.32 19.10 -1.62
C GLU A 96 -42.49 17.56 -1.58
N SER A 97 -43.36 16.98 -2.43
CA SER A 97 -43.52 15.53 -2.54
C SER A 97 -42.57 14.89 -3.58
N PRO A 98 -41.75 13.90 -3.20
CA PRO A 98 -40.74 13.27 -4.08
C PRO A 98 -41.29 12.21 -5.07
N GLU A 99 -42.61 12.20 -5.31
CA GLU A 99 -43.26 11.11 -6.05
C GLU A 99 -42.93 11.12 -7.56
N ASP A 100 -42.87 12.31 -8.19
CA ASP A 100 -42.69 12.44 -9.65
C ASP A 100 -41.57 13.45 -10.03
N ASP A 101 -40.47 12.95 -10.62
CA ASP A 101 -39.32 13.79 -11.03
C ASP A 101 -39.63 14.68 -12.26
N ILE A 102 -40.58 14.25 -13.08
CA ILE A 102 -41.05 15.02 -14.25
C ILE A 102 -41.86 16.23 -13.78
N LYS A 103 -42.74 16.02 -12.78
CA LYS A 103 -43.47 17.09 -12.10
C LYS A 103 -42.50 18.12 -11.54
N PHE A 104 -41.50 17.64 -10.79
CA PHE A 104 -40.43 18.48 -10.25
C PHE A 104 -39.73 19.31 -11.33
N SER A 105 -39.30 18.67 -12.43
CA SER A 105 -38.55 19.34 -13.51
C SER A 105 -39.37 20.41 -14.23
N ILE A 106 -40.65 20.13 -14.50
CA ILE A 106 -41.56 21.07 -15.18
C ILE A 106 -41.86 22.25 -14.27
N ILE A 107 -42.23 22.00 -13.01
CA ILE A 107 -42.53 23.08 -12.05
C ILE A 107 -41.32 23.98 -11.87
N LEU A 108 -40.11 23.41 -11.75
CA LEU A 108 -38.89 24.20 -11.60
C LEU A 108 -38.61 25.12 -12.81
N SER A 109 -38.94 24.66 -14.03
CA SER A 109 -38.85 25.48 -15.25
C SER A 109 -39.83 26.66 -15.25
N VAL A 110 -41.05 26.46 -14.72
CA VAL A 110 -42.07 27.50 -14.57
C VAL A 110 -41.68 28.47 -13.46
N LEU A 111 -41.16 27.94 -12.34
CA LEU A 111 -40.73 28.73 -11.20
C LEU A 111 -39.57 29.66 -11.57
N SER A 112 -38.64 29.22 -12.43
CA SER A 112 -37.59 30.09 -12.99
C SER A 112 -38.19 31.34 -13.66
N LYS A 113 -39.22 31.18 -14.50
CA LYS A 113 -39.89 32.30 -15.18
C LYS A 113 -40.61 33.22 -14.21
N CYS A 114 -41.22 32.66 -13.15
CA CYS A 114 -41.87 33.44 -12.11
C CYS A 114 -40.87 34.31 -11.35
N LEU A 115 -39.73 33.74 -10.94
CA LEU A 115 -38.67 34.49 -10.25
C LEU A 115 -38.13 35.64 -11.10
N PHE A 116 -38.04 35.50 -12.43
CA PHE A 116 -37.59 36.58 -13.31
C PHE A 116 -38.46 37.83 -13.27
N LYS A 117 -39.76 37.70 -12.95
CA LYS A 117 -40.70 38.83 -12.88
C LYS A 117 -40.69 39.56 -11.54
N MET A 118 -40.09 38.99 -10.50
CA MET A 118 -40.13 39.56 -9.15
C MET A 118 -39.04 40.61 -8.94
N ASP A 119 -39.39 41.75 -8.34
CA ASP A 119 -38.39 42.75 -7.93
C ASP A 119 -37.64 42.36 -6.63
N LYS A 120 -38.31 41.63 -5.72
CA LYS A 120 -37.75 41.20 -4.42
C LYS A 120 -37.54 39.69 -4.38
N LYS A 121 -36.48 39.21 -5.03
CA LYS A 121 -36.23 37.78 -5.27
C LYS A 121 -35.62 37.01 -4.08
N MET A 122 -34.93 37.68 -3.16
CA MET A 122 -34.08 37.01 -2.16
C MET A 122 -34.80 35.98 -1.28
N ARG A 123 -35.95 36.35 -0.69
CA ARG A 123 -36.72 35.42 0.16
C ARG A 123 -37.31 34.25 -0.64
N ALA A 124 -37.77 34.53 -1.85
CA ALA A 124 -38.29 33.50 -2.74
C ALA A 124 -37.18 32.49 -3.09
N ILE A 125 -35.97 32.97 -3.41
CA ILE A 125 -34.80 32.11 -3.68
C ILE A 125 -34.42 31.29 -2.46
N GLU A 126 -34.47 31.86 -1.25
CA GLU A 126 -34.21 31.14 0.00
C GLU A 126 -35.22 29.99 0.20
N TRP A 127 -36.51 30.25 0.03
CA TRP A 127 -37.54 29.19 0.08
C TRP A 127 -37.30 28.11 -0.96
N CYS A 128 -36.97 28.50 -2.21
CA CYS A 128 -36.64 27.54 -3.26
C CYS A 128 -35.40 26.70 -2.92
N ILE A 129 -34.34 27.30 -2.37
CA ILE A 129 -33.14 26.55 -1.99
C ILE A 129 -33.45 25.55 -0.89
N SER A 130 -34.26 25.93 0.10
CA SER A 130 -34.67 25.03 1.18
C SER A 130 -35.47 23.84 0.68
N THR A 131 -36.45 24.06 -0.20
CA THR A 131 -37.25 22.97 -0.79
C THR A 131 -36.42 22.08 -1.70
N LEU A 132 -35.51 22.67 -2.50
CA LEU A 132 -34.57 21.92 -3.33
C LEU A 132 -33.68 21.00 -2.48
N ARG A 133 -33.14 21.50 -1.35
CA ARG A 133 -32.35 20.68 -0.42
C ARG A 133 -33.13 19.49 0.11
N SER A 134 -34.33 19.75 0.63
CA SER A 134 -35.23 18.71 1.15
C SER A 134 -35.53 17.65 0.09
N TYR A 135 -35.84 18.08 -1.14
CA TYR A 135 -36.11 17.16 -2.24
C TYR A 135 -34.89 16.30 -2.58
N ILE A 136 -33.70 16.90 -2.68
CA ILE A 136 -32.47 16.18 -3.03
C ILE A 136 -32.06 15.19 -1.94
N GLU A 137 -32.26 15.53 -0.67
CA GLU A 137 -32.04 14.62 0.47
C GLU A 137 -32.99 13.44 0.49
N SER A 138 -34.21 13.62 -0.01
CA SER A 138 -35.21 12.54 -0.11
C SER A 138 -34.92 11.53 -1.23
N LEU A 139 -33.98 11.82 -2.14
CA LEU A 139 -33.65 10.93 -3.25
C LEU A 139 -32.96 9.64 -2.77
N PRO A 140 -33.23 8.48 -3.42
CA PRO A 140 -32.59 7.22 -3.06
C PRO A 140 -31.09 7.23 -3.37
N ILE A 141 -30.31 6.53 -2.55
CA ILE A 141 -28.86 6.35 -2.73
C ILE A 141 -28.64 5.07 -3.58
N PRO A 142 -27.83 5.12 -4.66
CA PRO A 142 -27.54 3.95 -5.48
C PRO A 142 -26.67 2.93 -4.71
N GLU A 143 -27.10 1.67 -4.63
CA GLU A 143 -26.40 0.58 -3.92
C GLU A 143 -25.69 -0.35 -4.91
N LYS A 144 -24.40 -0.68 -4.70
CA LYS A 144 -23.53 -1.36 -5.69
C LYS A 144 -24.06 -2.65 -6.35
N ASP A 145 -25.01 -3.35 -5.74
CA ASP A 145 -25.45 -4.69 -6.16
C ASP A 145 -26.90 -4.77 -6.73
N SER A 146 -27.59 -3.64 -6.93
CA SER A 146 -28.98 -3.65 -7.41
C SER A 146 -29.10 -3.51 -8.95
N GLN A 147 -29.98 -4.31 -9.57
CA GLN A 147 -30.33 -4.18 -10.99
C GLN A 147 -31.05 -2.85 -11.31
N ASP A 148 -31.69 -2.24 -10.31
CA ASP A 148 -32.44 -0.99 -10.43
C ASP A 148 -31.56 0.28 -10.41
N ASN A 149 -30.25 0.13 -10.16
CA ASN A 149 -29.30 1.24 -10.12
C ASN A 149 -29.35 2.14 -11.35
N ILE A 150 -29.49 1.58 -12.55
CA ILE A 150 -29.46 2.38 -13.79
C ILE A 150 -30.65 3.34 -13.85
N VAL A 151 -31.84 2.90 -13.41
CA VAL A 151 -33.05 3.71 -13.40
C VAL A 151 -32.92 4.81 -12.35
N ILE A 152 -32.42 4.47 -11.15
CA ILE A 152 -32.15 5.42 -10.06
C ILE A 152 -31.11 6.46 -10.47
N ILE A 153 -30.00 6.04 -11.07
CA ILE A 153 -28.94 6.91 -11.59
C ILE A 153 -29.49 7.89 -12.63
N ASN A 154 -30.30 7.41 -13.58
CA ASN A 154 -30.91 8.27 -14.60
C ASN A 154 -31.92 9.27 -14.00
N LYS A 155 -32.72 8.82 -13.02
CA LYS A 155 -33.63 9.68 -12.25
C LYS A 155 -32.86 10.82 -11.57
N ILE A 156 -31.80 10.50 -10.82
CA ILE A 156 -30.95 11.49 -10.16
C ILE A 156 -30.31 12.44 -11.18
N LYS A 157 -29.76 11.93 -12.29
CA LYS A 157 -29.18 12.76 -13.36
C LYS A 157 -30.20 13.76 -13.92
N ASN A 158 -31.44 13.35 -14.14
CA ASN A 158 -32.48 14.21 -14.67
C ASN A 158 -32.84 15.33 -13.68
N VAL A 159 -33.04 14.97 -12.40
CA VAL A 159 -33.32 15.95 -11.33
C VAL A 159 -32.18 16.97 -11.22
N TYR A 160 -30.93 16.50 -11.15
CA TYR A 160 -29.78 17.41 -11.05
C TYR A 160 -29.62 18.31 -12.29
N ASN A 161 -29.88 17.79 -13.50
CA ASN A 161 -29.87 18.62 -14.70
C ASN A 161 -30.97 19.69 -14.65
N ALA A 162 -32.17 19.37 -14.16
CA ALA A 162 -33.25 20.34 -13.98
C ALA A 162 -32.85 21.43 -12.97
N VAL A 163 -32.25 21.05 -11.84
CA VAL A 163 -31.73 22.01 -10.84
C VAL A 163 -30.65 22.91 -11.42
N ILE A 164 -29.72 22.34 -12.20
CA ILE A 164 -28.67 23.13 -12.88
C ILE A 164 -29.29 24.14 -13.86
N LEU A 165 -30.26 23.72 -14.68
CA LEU A 165 -30.95 24.61 -15.62
C LEU A 165 -31.73 25.73 -14.93
N PHE A 166 -32.25 25.46 -13.73
CA PHE A 166 -32.90 26.46 -12.90
C PHE A 166 -31.93 27.49 -12.30
N LEU A 167 -30.76 27.04 -11.84
CA LEU A 167 -29.76 27.90 -11.20
C LEU A 167 -28.97 28.75 -12.20
N GLU A 168 -28.71 28.26 -13.42
CA GLU A 168 -27.85 28.95 -14.40
C GLU A 168 -28.31 30.38 -14.76
N PRO A 169 -29.60 30.65 -15.01
CA PRO A 169 -30.09 32.01 -15.23
C PRO A 169 -29.88 32.94 -14.02
N LEU A 170 -30.11 32.44 -12.80
CA LEU A 170 -29.91 33.20 -11.55
C LEU A 170 -28.44 33.54 -11.31
N ILE A 171 -27.55 32.62 -11.65
CA ILE A 171 -26.10 32.83 -11.57
C ILE A 171 -25.65 33.92 -12.56
N ASN A 172 -26.18 33.90 -13.79
CA ASN A 172 -25.87 34.92 -14.78
C ASN A 172 -26.37 36.32 -14.37
N GLU A 173 -27.55 36.42 -13.75
CA GLU A 173 -28.08 37.67 -13.20
C GLU A 173 -27.18 38.22 -12.08
N SER A 174 -26.70 37.35 -11.17
CA SER A 174 -25.82 37.74 -10.05
C SER A 174 -24.48 38.38 -10.47
N ARG A 175 -24.09 38.26 -11.74
CA ARG A 175 -22.87 38.85 -12.31
C ARG A 175 -23.06 40.27 -12.82
N LEU A 176 -24.29 40.64 -13.20
CA LEU A 176 -24.60 41.91 -13.87
C LEU A 176 -24.93 43.06 -12.90
N GLU A 177 -25.38 42.76 -11.68
CA GLU A 177 -25.82 43.75 -10.69
C GLU A 177 -24.76 44.14 -9.63
N ASN A 178 -24.86 45.38 -9.12
CA ASN A 178 -23.87 46.02 -8.23
C ASN A 178 -23.77 45.43 -6.80
N ALA A 179 -22.59 45.62 -6.21
CA ALA A 179 -21.87 44.80 -5.23
C ALA A 179 -22.47 44.48 -3.83
N GLY A 180 -23.65 44.98 -3.44
CA GLY A 180 -24.14 44.85 -2.04
C GLY A 180 -25.14 43.73 -1.78
N LYS A 181 -26.24 43.67 -2.55
CA LYS A 181 -27.28 42.62 -2.41
C LYS A 181 -26.90 41.33 -3.13
N CYS A 182 -26.05 41.44 -4.15
CA CYS A 182 -25.59 40.30 -4.94
C CYS A 182 -24.62 39.38 -4.17
N THR A 183 -23.92 39.85 -3.13
CA THR A 183 -23.02 39.01 -2.33
C THR A 183 -23.80 37.94 -1.57
N ILE A 184 -24.89 38.33 -0.91
CA ILE A 184 -25.79 37.42 -0.20
C ILE A 184 -26.37 36.41 -1.19
N LEU A 185 -26.83 36.85 -2.36
CA LEU A 185 -27.34 35.95 -3.41
C LEU A 185 -26.27 34.96 -3.87
N ARG A 186 -25.04 35.42 -4.10
CA ARG A 186 -23.90 34.56 -4.48
C ARG A 186 -23.58 33.54 -3.40
N ASP A 187 -23.67 33.91 -2.12
CA ASP A 187 -23.43 33.01 -0.99
C ASP A 187 -24.50 31.89 -0.96
N TYR A 188 -25.79 32.22 -1.10
CA TYR A 188 -26.85 31.20 -1.22
C TYR A 188 -26.65 30.29 -2.43
N LEU A 189 -26.34 30.84 -3.61
CA LEU A 189 -26.10 30.08 -4.83
C LEU A 189 -24.88 29.17 -4.72
N ALA A 190 -23.77 29.65 -4.14
CA ALA A 190 -22.59 28.83 -3.90
C ALA A 190 -22.89 27.71 -2.89
N SER A 191 -23.65 28.01 -1.83
CA SER A 191 -24.03 27.05 -0.80
C SER A 191 -24.86 25.89 -1.36
N ILE A 192 -25.87 26.16 -2.21
CA ILE A 192 -26.63 25.09 -2.86
C ILE A 192 -25.78 24.30 -3.86
N LEU A 193 -24.91 24.95 -4.65
CA LEU A 193 -24.05 24.27 -5.61
C LEU A 193 -23.05 23.32 -4.93
N ILE A 194 -22.46 23.72 -3.81
CA ILE A 194 -21.57 22.85 -3.03
C ILE A 194 -22.38 21.72 -2.38
N PHE A 195 -23.57 22.01 -1.84
CA PHE A 195 -24.47 20.98 -1.29
C PHE A 195 -24.79 19.87 -2.30
N LEU A 196 -25.03 20.22 -3.58
CA LEU A 196 -25.25 19.24 -4.66
C LEU A 196 -24.07 18.26 -4.85
N MET A 197 -22.86 18.60 -4.41
CA MET A 197 -21.71 17.69 -4.47
C MET A 197 -21.76 16.60 -3.41
N GLY A 198 -22.68 16.69 -2.44
CA GLY A 198 -22.93 15.71 -1.39
C GLY A 198 -23.80 14.54 -1.86
N LYS A 199 -24.68 14.06 -0.98
CA LYS A 199 -25.59 12.94 -1.29
C LYS A 199 -26.73 13.42 -2.21
N PRO A 200 -27.19 12.61 -3.18
CA PRO A 200 -26.69 11.29 -3.56
C PRO A 200 -25.50 11.28 -4.54
N LEU A 201 -25.15 12.42 -5.17
CA LEU A 201 -24.12 12.49 -6.24
C LEU A 201 -22.75 11.92 -5.82
N PHE A 202 -22.40 12.06 -4.55
CA PHE A 202 -21.17 11.54 -3.96
C PHE A 202 -20.95 10.04 -4.18
N TYR A 203 -22.02 9.23 -4.15
CA TYR A 203 -21.92 7.77 -4.22
C TYR A 203 -21.76 7.22 -5.65
N PHE A 204 -21.88 8.08 -6.67
CA PHE A 204 -21.71 7.67 -8.05
C PHE A 204 -20.26 7.26 -8.36
N GLN A 205 -20.11 6.16 -9.11
CA GLN A 205 -18.81 5.70 -9.58
C GLN A 205 -18.34 6.48 -10.80
N LYS A 206 -17.01 6.52 -10.98
CA LYS A 206 -16.34 7.31 -12.02
C LYS A 206 -16.80 6.96 -13.44
N GLY A 207 -17.15 5.69 -13.71
CA GLY A 207 -17.67 5.24 -15.01
C GLY A 207 -19.16 5.48 -15.24
N GLU A 208 -19.96 5.70 -14.19
CA GLU A 208 -21.42 5.87 -14.31
C GLU A 208 -21.81 7.30 -14.68
N LEU A 209 -20.89 8.25 -14.53
CA LEU A 209 -21.07 9.69 -14.80
C LEU A 209 -20.53 10.12 -16.17
N GLU A 210 -19.77 9.27 -16.86
CA GLU A 210 -19.16 9.57 -18.14
C GLU A 210 -20.10 9.20 -19.30
N SER A 211 -20.88 10.18 -19.78
CA SER A 211 -21.45 10.08 -21.14
C SER A 211 -20.32 10.33 -22.13
N SER A 212 -20.13 9.42 -23.07
CA SER A 212 -19.01 9.29 -24.03
C SER A 212 -18.57 10.55 -24.82
N LEU A 213 -19.25 11.70 -24.69
CA LEU A 213 -18.93 12.94 -25.39
C LEU A 213 -19.17 14.25 -24.59
N ASN A 214 -19.64 14.24 -23.33
CA ASN A 214 -20.02 15.48 -22.61
C ASN A 214 -19.51 15.52 -21.15
N GLN A 215 -19.14 16.73 -20.70
CA GLN A 215 -18.73 17.07 -19.32
C GLN A 215 -19.61 16.39 -18.26
N SER A 216 -18.96 15.77 -17.27
CA SER A 216 -19.67 15.09 -16.19
C SER A 216 -20.47 16.08 -15.33
N LEU A 217 -21.54 15.61 -14.69
CA LEU A 217 -22.42 16.46 -13.88
C LEU A 217 -21.68 17.20 -12.74
N PRO A 218 -20.76 16.57 -11.98
CA PRO A 218 -19.90 17.26 -11.01
C PRO A 218 -19.04 18.36 -11.64
N GLU A 219 -18.48 18.14 -12.84
CA GLU A 219 -17.67 19.16 -13.53
C GLU A 219 -18.51 20.39 -13.88
N LYS A 220 -19.76 20.21 -14.32
CA LYS A 220 -20.69 21.33 -14.58
C LYS A 220 -20.94 22.15 -13.31
N ILE A 221 -21.19 21.49 -12.18
CA ILE A 221 -21.42 22.15 -10.89
C ILE A 221 -20.19 22.98 -10.49
N VAL A 222 -18.98 22.41 -10.57
CA VAL A 222 -17.74 23.15 -10.24
C VAL A 222 -17.55 24.36 -11.17
N ILE A 223 -17.87 24.24 -12.46
CA ILE A 223 -17.84 25.37 -13.40
C ILE A 223 -18.82 26.45 -12.98
N LEU A 224 -20.03 26.10 -12.53
CA LEU A 224 -21.00 27.08 -12.03
C LEU A 224 -20.51 27.76 -10.75
N VAL A 225 -19.91 27.02 -9.81
CA VAL A 225 -19.30 27.61 -8.61
C VAL A 225 -18.21 28.61 -9.00
N SER A 226 -17.34 28.28 -9.97
CA SER A 226 -16.30 29.19 -10.45
C SER A 226 -16.88 30.49 -11.03
N ARG A 227 -18.09 30.45 -11.61
CA ARG A 227 -18.78 31.66 -12.12
C ARG A 227 -19.36 32.53 -11.02
N VAL A 228 -19.72 31.95 -9.87
CA VAL A 228 -20.33 32.64 -8.73
C VAL A 228 -19.26 33.29 -7.84
N THR A 229 -18.25 32.52 -7.43
CA THR A 229 -17.25 32.97 -6.44
C THR A 229 -15.98 33.51 -7.09
N GLY A 230 -15.66 33.08 -8.31
CA GLY A 230 -14.37 33.31 -8.95
C GLY A 230 -13.26 32.41 -8.37
N ASP A 231 -13.05 32.48 -7.06
CA ASP A 231 -12.07 31.66 -6.36
C ASP A 231 -12.68 30.35 -5.81
N LEU A 232 -12.24 29.23 -6.38
CA LEU A 232 -12.66 27.87 -6.00
C LEU A 232 -12.03 27.39 -4.68
N LEU A 233 -10.93 27.99 -4.24
CA LEU A 233 -10.22 27.59 -3.01
C LEU A 233 -10.65 28.39 -1.78
N SER A 234 -11.50 29.41 -1.94
CA SER A 234 -11.97 30.27 -0.85
C SER A 234 -12.64 29.50 0.30
N PHE A 235 -13.27 28.34 0.01
CA PHE A 235 -13.92 27.51 1.02
C PHE A 235 -12.95 26.59 1.80
N LEU A 236 -11.66 26.55 1.47
CA LEU A 236 -10.70 25.69 2.20
C LEU A 236 -10.52 26.16 3.65
N ASN A 237 -10.64 27.47 3.89
CA ASN A 237 -10.57 28.02 5.24
C ASN A 237 -11.69 27.46 6.14
N ILE A 238 -12.89 27.25 5.57
CA ILE A 238 -14.03 26.66 6.30
C ILE A 238 -13.71 25.23 6.74
N ALA A 239 -13.07 24.42 5.87
CA ALA A 239 -12.62 23.08 6.25
C ALA A 239 -11.60 23.11 7.39
N SER A 240 -10.69 24.10 7.41
CA SER A 240 -9.75 24.32 8.51
C SER A 240 -10.46 24.75 9.81
N THR A 241 -11.48 25.61 9.72
CA THR A 241 -12.28 26.03 10.88
C THR A 241 -13.04 24.85 11.48
N ARG A 242 -13.75 24.06 10.65
CA ARG A 242 -14.48 22.85 11.10
C ARG A 242 -13.57 21.83 11.77
N SER A 243 -12.37 21.65 11.23
CA SER A 243 -11.31 20.82 11.83
C SER A 243 -10.99 21.22 13.28
N LYS A 244 -10.99 22.52 13.59
CA LYS A 244 -10.71 23.05 14.94
C LYS A 244 -11.93 22.94 15.85
N GLU A 245 -13.12 23.22 15.34
CA GLU A 245 -14.37 23.21 16.12
C GLU A 245 -14.82 21.81 16.51
N THR A 246 -14.61 20.79 15.66
CA THR A 246 -14.91 19.38 16.00
C THR A 246 -14.17 18.93 17.29
N LYS A 247 -13.03 19.58 17.62
CA LYS A 247 -12.21 19.27 18.80
C LYS A 247 -12.60 20.11 20.03
N SER A 248 -13.24 21.26 19.87
CA SER A 248 -13.78 22.05 20.98
C SER A 248 -15.26 21.71 21.18
N LYS A 249 -15.56 20.77 22.09
CA LYS A 249 -16.94 20.49 22.52
C LYS A 249 -17.68 21.80 22.83
N LYS A 250 -18.77 22.04 22.08
CA LYS A 250 -19.89 22.97 22.34
C LYS A 250 -19.49 24.20 23.16
N LYS A 251 -18.95 25.23 22.50
CA LYS A 251 -19.25 26.58 22.98
C LYS A 251 -20.68 26.88 22.53
N ASN A 252 -21.56 27.12 23.51
CA ASN A 252 -22.88 27.69 23.28
C ASN A 252 -22.71 28.91 22.37
N ILE A 253 -23.20 28.82 21.14
CA ILE A 253 -23.31 29.96 20.25
C ILE A 253 -24.57 30.68 20.72
N ASP A 254 -24.39 31.83 21.36
CA ASP A 254 -25.48 32.72 21.72
C ASP A 254 -26.27 33.08 20.44
N GLU A 255 -27.57 32.81 20.44
CA GLU A 255 -28.47 32.78 19.28
C GLU A 255 -28.73 34.15 18.61
N GLU A 256 -28.07 35.24 19.04
CA GLU A 256 -28.53 36.59 18.69
C GLU A 256 -27.82 37.30 17.53
N ASN A 257 -26.76 36.75 16.92
CA ASN A 257 -26.18 37.28 15.66
C ASN A 257 -25.29 36.25 14.95
N ILE A 258 -25.88 35.23 14.33
CA ILE A 258 -25.13 34.30 13.49
C ILE A 258 -24.91 34.96 12.12
N ASP A 259 -23.64 35.22 11.77
CA ASP A 259 -23.25 35.70 10.44
C ASP A 259 -23.76 34.69 9.39
N LEU A 260 -24.45 35.20 8.36
CA LEU A 260 -25.12 34.39 7.34
C LEU A 260 -24.17 33.38 6.67
N LYS A 261 -22.88 33.73 6.56
CA LYS A 261 -21.84 32.84 6.03
C LYS A 261 -21.55 31.64 6.93
N VAL A 262 -21.57 31.83 8.24
CA VAL A 262 -21.39 30.75 9.23
C VAL A 262 -22.54 29.76 9.07
N THR A 263 -23.78 30.26 9.02
CA THR A 263 -24.95 29.40 8.83
C THR A 263 -24.87 28.63 7.51
N LEU A 264 -24.59 29.31 6.39
CA LEU A 264 -24.65 28.70 5.06
C LEU A 264 -23.51 27.71 4.76
N PHE A 265 -22.32 27.93 5.31
CA PHE A 265 -21.12 27.19 4.91
C PHE A 265 -20.44 26.41 6.03
N GLU A 266 -20.54 26.86 7.29
CA GLU A 266 -19.81 26.24 8.41
C GLU A 266 -20.64 25.17 9.12
N LEU A 267 -21.98 25.25 9.12
CA LEU A 267 -22.84 24.22 9.72
C LEU A 267 -22.91 22.94 8.87
N ASP A 268 -22.64 21.80 9.51
CA ASP A 268 -22.69 20.47 8.88
C ASP A 268 -24.09 20.10 8.36
N GLU A 269 -25.15 20.62 9.00
CA GLU A 269 -26.55 20.43 8.59
C GLU A 269 -26.83 21.02 7.20
N ASN A 270 -26.10 22.08 6.80
CA ASN A 270 -26.30 22.74 5.52
C ASN A 270 -25.39 22.21 4.41
N ILE A 271 -24.13 21.92 4.73
CA ILE A 271 -23.17 21.35 3.79
C ILE A 271 -22.35 20.29 4.52
N SER A 272 -22.50 19.03 4.11
CA SER A 272 -21.73 17.93 4.67
C SER A 272 -20.23 18.02 4.31
N ASP A 273 -19.36 17.53 5.19
CA ASP A 273 -17.93 17.39 4.91
C ASP A 273 -17.66 16.58 3.63
N LEU A 274 -18.49 15.57 3.35
CA LEU A 274 -18.39 14.75 2.14
C LEU A 274 -18.65 15.56 0.87
N ALA A 275 -19.56 16.55 0.92
CA ALA A 275 -19.83 17.44 -0.20
C ALA A 275 -18.60 18.30 -0.53
N TYR A 276 -17.98 18.91 0.49
CA TYR A 276 -16.71 19.64 0.33
C TYR A 276 -15.60 18.73 -0.19
N ALA A 277 -15.47 17.52 0.37
CA ALA A 277 -14.44 16.57 -0.05
C ALA A 277 -14.62 16.15 -1.51
N ASN A 278 -15.86 15.92 -1.97
CA ASN A 278 -16.16 15.61 -3.36
C ASN A 278 -15.90 16.81 -4.28
N PHE A 279 -16.28 18.02 -3.86
CA PHE A 279 -16.00 19.26 -4.59
C PHE A 279 -14.49 19.41 -4.84
N TYR A 280 -13.67 19.34 -3.78
CA TYR A 280 -12.22 19.46 -3.91
C TYR A 280 -11.56 18.30 -4.64
N PHE A 281 -12.14 17.09 -4.56
CA PHE A 281 -11.71 15.96 -5.39
C PHE A 281 -11.75 16.33 -6.88
N TYR A 282 -12.85 16.88 -7.38
CA TYR A 282 -12.94 17.27 -8.80
C TYR A 282 -12.07 18.48 -9.14
N VAL A 283 -12.01 19.50 -8.26
CA VAL A 283 -11.18 20.70 -8.48
C VAL A 283 -9.70 20.34 -8.64
N ILE A 284 -9.17 19.44 -7.79
CA ILE A 284 -7.74 19.10 -7.76
C ILE A 284 -7.38 18.03 -8.79
N THR A 285 -8.24 17.03 -9.01
CA THR A 285 -7.89 15.90 -9.91
C THR A 285 -8.09 16.21 -11.40
N LYS A 286 -8.94 17.18 -11.76
CA LYS A 286 -9.24 17.52 -13.15
C LYS A 286 -8.47 18.77 -13.61
N LEU A 287 -7.54 18.57 -14.55
CA LEU A 287 -6.63 19.61 -15.03
C LEU A 287 -7.36 20.87 -15.55
N HIS A 288 -8.40 20.71 -16.35
CA HIS A 288 -9.14 21.85 -16.95
C HIS A 288 -9.93 22.68 -15.92
N LEU A 289 -10.22 22.13 -14.74
CA LEU A 289 -10.83 22.87 -13.63
C LEU A 289 -9.74 23.59 -12.83
N TRP A 290 -8.59 22.95 -12.64
CA TRP A 290 -7.43 23.55 -11.98
C TRP A 290 -6.93 24.82 -12.66
N GLU A 291 -6.99 24.90 -14.00
CA GLU A 291 -6.63 26.11 -14.76
C GLU A 291 -7.41 27.37 -14.34
N LYS A 292 -8.59 27.21 -13.73
CA LYS A 292 -9.43 28.32 -13.25
C LYS A 292 -9.10 28.76 -11.82
N VAL A 293 -8.28 28.00 -11.11
CA VAL A 293 -7.90 28.29 -9.73
C VAL A 293 -6.83 29.39 -9.69
N PRO A 294 -6.94 30.40 -8.81
CA PRO A 294 -5.89 31.39 -8.62
C PRO A 294 -4.56 30.74 -8.22
N GLN A 295 -3.48 31.03 -8.96
CA GLN A 295 -2.15 30.43 -8.70
C GLN A 295 -1.36 31.14 -7.57
N ILE A 296 -2.06 31.79 -6.65
CA ILE A 296 -1.48 32.55 -5.52
C ILE A 296 -1.28 31.65 -4.30
N TYR A 297 -2.02 30.53 -4.22
CA TYR A 297 -2.00 29.62 -3.09
C TYR A 297 -0.75 28.73 -3.08
N ASP A 298 -0.14 28.60 -1.90
CA ASP A 298 0.90 27.60 -1.66
C ASP A 298 0.29 26.20 -1.55
N TRP A 299 0.90 25.22 -2.23
CA TRP A 299 0.51 23.81 -2.14
C TRP A 299 0.57 23.27 -0.71
N GLN A 300 1.44 23.80 0.16
CA GLN A 300 1.47 23.41 1.57
C GLN A 300 0.17 23.77 2.28
N TYR A 301 -0.34 24.99 2.06
CA TYR A 301 -1.61 25.44 2.64
C TYR A 301 -2.79 24.62 2.12
N ILE A 302 -2.84 24.38 0.81
CA ILE A 302 -3.88 23.56 0.17
C ILE A 302 -3.87 22.15 0.75
N PHE A 303 -2.68 21.55 0.87
CA PHE A 303 -2.53 20.22 1.44
C PHE A 303 -3.05 20.17 2.88
N GLU A 304 -2.58 21.07 3.75
CA GLU A 304 -2.99 21.13 5.17
C GLU A 304 -4.52 21.24 5.32
N ALA A 305 -5.16 22.12 4.55
CA ALA A 305 -6.61 22.30 4.58
C ALA A 305 -7.37 21.06 4.05
N CYS A 306 -6.81 20.35 3.07
CA CYS A 306 -7.41 19.15 2.50
C CYS A 306 -7.25 17.90 3.36
N ILE A 307 -6.27 17.82 4.28
CA ILE A 307 -6.05 16.59 5.08
C ILE A 307 -7.31 16.21 5.86
N TYR A 308 -7.99 17.19 6.48
CA TYR A 308 -9.24 16.94 7.21
C TYR A 308 -10.29 16.25 6.34
N LEU A 309 -10.50 16.77 5.11
CA LEU A 309 -11.45 16.22 4.14
C LEU A 309 -11.01 14.83 3.63
N ILE A 310 -9.70 14.63 3.41
CA ILE A 310 -9.14 13.32 3.04
C ILE A 310 -9.44 12.30 4.14
N ILE A 311 -9.20 12.63 5.41
CA ILE A 311 -9.49 11.73 6.54
C ILE A 311 -10.97 11.32 6.54
N LYS A 312 -11.89 12.26 6.31
CA LYS A 312 -13.33 11.96 6.20
C LYS A 312 -13.64 10.99 5.06
N LEU A 313 -13.00 11.15 3.89
CA LEU A 313 -13.14 10.20 2.78
C LEU A 313 -12.56 8.82 3.10
N LEU A 314 -11.44 8.76 3.82
CA LEU A 314 -10.79 7.50 4.19
C LEU A 314 -11.56 6.72 5.28
N GLN A 315 -12.43 7.39 6.04
CA GLN A 315 -13.29 6.76 7.05
C GLN A 315 -14.50 6.04 6.44
N GLU A 316 -15.02 6.53 5.31
CA GLU A 316 -16.19 5.98 4.64
C GLU A 316 -15.78 4.90 3.61
N GLN A 317 -16.22 3.65 3.81
CA GLN A 317 -15.77 2.48 3.03
C GLN A 317 -15.90 2.67 1.51
N GLU A 318 -16.99 3.29 1.05
CA GLU A 318 -17.25 3.44 -0.37
C GLU A 318 -16.40 4.52 -1.06
N SER A 319 -15.79 5.40 -0.26
CA SER A 319 -15.06 6.57 -0.76
C SER A 319 -13.55 6.50 -0.55
N ILE A 320 -13.03 5.40 0.02
CA ILE A 320 -11.60 5.16 0.23
C ILE A 320 -10.81 5.40 -1.05
N THR A 321 -11.27 4.87 -2.19
CA THR A 321 -10.60 5.06 -3.49
C THR A 321 -10.52 6.53 -3.91
N LYS A 322 -11.58 7.33 -3.70
CA LYS A 322 -11.59 8.77 -3.97
C LYS A 322 -10.63 9.51 -3.04
N GLY A 323 -10.61 9.16 -1.75
CA GLY A 323 -9.67 9.72 -0.76
C GLY A 323 -8.22 9.45 -1.10
N LEU A 324 -7.87 8.21 -1.44
CA LEU A 324 -6.51 7.82 -1.85
C LEU A 324 -6.09 8.53 -3.15
N ASN A 325 -6.99 8.66 -4.12
CA ASN A 325 -6.73 9.39 -5.36
C ASN A 325 -6.49 10.89 -5.11
N LEU A 326 -7.28 11.52 -4.24
CA LEU A 326 -7.10 12.92 -3.87
C LEU A 326 -5.74 13.14 -3.22
N LEU A 327 -5.39 12.28 -2.25
CA LEU A 327 -4.10 12.34 -1.58
C LEU A 327 -2.93 12.19 -2.56
N GLU A 328 -3.02 11.25 -3.50
CA GLU A 328 -2.00 11.06 -4.54
C GLU A 328 -1.75 12.33 -5.36
N HIS A 329 -2.82 12.98 -5.84
CA HIS A 329 -2.68 14.20 -6.65
C HIS A 329 -2.10 15.36 -5.86
N LEU A 330 -2.40 15.46 -4.56
CA LEU A 330 -1.81 16.47 -3.69
C LEU A 330 -0.33 16.20 -3.41
N LEU A 331 0.04 14.95 -3.09
CA LEU A 331 1.42 14.58 -2.80
C LEU A 331 2.35 14.77 -3.99
N ILE A 332 1.88 14.50 -5.22
CA ILE A 332 2.67 14.70 -6.46
C ILE A 332 3.04 16.19 -6.67
N ARG A 333 2.20 17.11 -6.17
CA ARG A 333 2.41 18.56 -6.33
C ARG A 333 3.30 19.16 -5.23
N LEU A 334 3.49 18.45 -4.12
CA LEU A 334 4.37 18.87 -3.04
C LEU A 334 5.83 18.58 -3.37
N THR A 335 6.71 19.47 -2.94
CA THR A 335 8.15 19.26 -3.06
C THR A 335 8.62 18.32 -1.94
N ARG A 336 9.59 17.45 -2.27
CA ARG A 336 10.19 16.56 -1.27
C ARG A 336 10.90 17.39 -0.19
N ARG A 337 10.80 16.96 1.08
CA ARG A 337 11.41 17.62 2.25
C ARG A 337 10.94 19.07 2.48
N SER A 338 9.73 19.41 2.10
CA SER A 338 9.20 20.77 2.21
C SER A 338 8.58 21.09 3.58
N LEU A 339 8.08 20.07 4.30
CA LEU A 339 7.37 20.27 5.57
C LEU A 339 8.31 20.13 6.78
N PRO A 340 8.47 21.18 7.60
CA PRO A 340 9.36 21.15 8.75
C PRO A 340 8.70 20.58 10.01
N LEU A 341 9.48 20.34 11.06
CA LEU A 341 9.00 19.81 12.35
C LEU A 341 7.85 20.64 12.96
N GLN A 342 7.84 21.96 12.79
CA GLN A 342 6.80 22.83 13.36
C GLN A 342 5.40 22.48 12.85
N SER A 343 5.28 22.00 11.61
CA SER A 343 3.99 21.57 11.04
C SER A 343 3.38 20.39 11.78
N LEU A 344 4.21 19.51 12.37
CA LEU A 344 3.74 18.36 13.17
C LEU A 344 3.08 18.75 14.51
N GLN A 345 3.09 20.03 14.90
CA GLN A 345 2.28 20.50 16.02
C GLN A 345 0.77 20.32 15.76
N LEU A 346 0.37 20.29 14.49
CA LEU A 346 -1.00 19.99 14.10
C LEU A 346 -1.22 18.47 14.10
N ASN A 347 -2.09 17.99 14.98
CA ASN A 347 -2.40 16.55 15.10
C ASN A 347 -3.00 15.94 13.81
N ILE A 348 -3.43 16.77 12.87
CA ILE A 348 -4.03 16.39 11.59
C ILE A 348 -3.09 15.50 10.78
N TYR A 349 -1.77 15.75 10.83
CA TYR A 349 -0.78 14.92 10.14
C TYR A 349 -0.72 13.50 10.72
N PHE A 350 -0.74 13.35 12.06
CA PHE A 350 -0.76 12.04 12.72
C PHE A 350 -2.09 11.30 12.52
N GLU A 351 -3.21 12.02 12.49
CA GLU A 351 -4.53 11.44 12.17
C GLU A 351 -4.57 10.85 10.76
N LEU A 352 -3.92 11.50 9.78
CA LEU A 352 -3.80 10.96 8.42
C LEU A 352 -2.96 9.68 8.38
N PHE A 353 -1.84 9.62 9.13
CA PHE A 353 -1.07 8.38 9.26
C PHE A 353 -1.92 7.24 9.82
N ASN A 354 -2.69 7.48 10.87
CA ASN A 354 -3.57 6.47 11.47
C ASN A 354 -4.65 6.00 10.47
N ALA A 355 -5.24 6.92 9.70
CA ALA A 355 -6.23 6.58 8.67
C ALA A 355 -5.62 5.71 7.56
N LEU A 356 -4.42 6.04 7.07
CA LEU A 356 -3.71 5.25 6.06
C LEU A 356 -3.31 3.87 6.59
N VAL A 357 -2.78 3.79 7.81
CA VAL A 357 -2.42 2.52 8.46
C VAL A 357 -3.63 1.61 8.58
N LYS A 358 -4.79 2.15 8.99
CA LYS A 358 -6.03 1.37 9.08
C LYS A 358 -6.42 0.77 7.72
N ILE A 359 -6.28 1.53 6.63
CA ILE A 359 -6.58 1.03 5.28
C ILE A 359 -5.56 -0.01 4.84
N MET A 360 -4.26 0.23 5.08
CA MET A 360 -3.18 -0.68 4.71
C MET A 360 -3.34 -2.07 5.34
N ILE A 361 -3.83 -2.14 6.57
CA ILE A 361 -3.95 -3.40 7.33
C ILE A 361 -5.34 -4.04 7.13
N TYR A 362 -6.41 -3.24 7.26
CA TYR A 362 -7.77 -3.79 7.42
C TYR A 362 -8.69 -3.61 6.20
N SER A 363 -8.28 -2.93 5.12
CA SER A 363 -9.15 -2.84 3.92
C SER A 363 -9.28 -4.21 3.25
N ASN A 364 -10.49 -4.56 2.83
CA ASN A 364 -10.78 -5.79 2.11
C ASN A 364 -10.19 -5.80 0.69
N ASN A 365 -10.01 -4.62 0.07
CA ASN A 365 -9.55 -4.50 -1.31
C ASN A 365 -8.01 -4.43 -1.39
N ASP A 366 -7.40 -5.42 -2.06
CA ASP A 366 -5.95 -5.49 -2.23
C ASP A 366 -5.34 -4.29 -2.99
N GLN A 367 -6.08 -3.73 -3.96
CA GLN A 367 -5.62 -2.57 -4.70
C GLN A 367 -5.55 -1.32 -3.81
N GLU A 368 -6.54 -1.15 -2.93
CA GLU A 368 -6.56 -0.04 -1.96
C GLU A 368 -5.44 -0.17 -0.94
N ARG A 369 -5.19 -1.38 -0.40
CA ARG A 369 -4.08 -1.63 0.52
C ARG A 369 -2.73 -1.27 -0.10
N LYS A 370 -2.47 -1.76 -1.32
CA LYS A 370 -1.22 -1.48 -2.05
C LYS A 370 -1.06 0.00 -2.38
N LYS A 371 -2.14 0.67 -2.77
CA LYS A 371 -2.13 2.10 -3.06
C LYS A 371 -1.89 2.92 -1.79
N ALA A 372 -2.55 2.58 -0.68
CA ALA A 372 -2.33 3.22 0.62
C ALA A 372 -0.89 3.06 1.11
N LEU A 373 -0.27 1.87 0.91
CA LEU A 373 1.14 1.64 1.24
C LEU A 373 2.09 2.57 0.46
N ASN A 374 1.89 2.71 -0.85
CA ASN A 374 2.69 3.63 -1.67
C ASN A 374 2.51 5.08 -1.24
N LEU A 375 1.27 5.50 -0.99
CA LEU A 375 0.96 6.86 -0.52
C LEU A 375 1.53 7.13 0.86
N PHE A 376 1.51 6.16 1.76
CA PHE A 376 2.13 6.25 3.09
C PHE A 376 3.64 6.53 2.98
N GLN A 377 4.35 5.83 2.10
CA GLN A 377 5.78 6.08 1.85
C GLN A 377 6.02 7.48 1.26
N ASN A 378 5.28 7.84 0.21
CA ASN A 378 5.38 9.17 -0.41
C ASN A 378 5.05 10.30 0.57
N TYR A 379 4.09 10.06 1.47
CA TYR A 379 3.70 11.01 2.51
C TYR A 379 4.83 11.22 3.53
N ILE A 380 5.65 10.22 3.84
CA ILE A 380 6.81 10.42 4.72
C ILE A 380 7.91 11.23 4.00
N GLU A 381 8.06 11.07 2.69
CA GLU A 381 9.11 11.76 1.92
C GLU A 381 8.94 13.30 1.88
N ILE A 382 7.72 13.82 2.05
CA ILE A 382 7.48 15.27 2.04
C ILE A 382 8.05 15.96 3.28
N PHE A 383 8.22 15.24 4.39
CA PHE A 383 8.73 15.79 5.63
C PHE A 383 10.25 15.93 5.58
N ASP A 384 10.75 16.98 6.22
CA ASP A 384 12.18 17.16 6.43
C ASP A 384 12.75 16.06 7.35
N ILE A 385 14.08 15.96 7.38
CA ILE A 385 14.75 14.88 8.12
C ILE A 385 14.47 14.93 9.64
N GLN A 386 14.24 16.13 10.18
CA GLN A 386 13.93 16.32 11.60
C GLN A 386 12.51 15.85 11.94
N ALA A 387 11.52 16.20 11.12
CA ALA A 387 10.14 15.76 11.23
C ALA A 387 10.01 14.24 11.02
N ARG A 388 10.75 13.67 10.06
CA ARG A 388 10.79 12.20 9.84
C ARG A 388 11.22 11.44 11.08
N TYR A 389 12.21 11.93 11.84
CA TYR A 389 12.61 11.32 13.10
C TYR A 389 11.45 11.24 14.10
N SER A 390 10.71 12.35 14.27
CA SER A 390 9.55 12.40 15.16
C SER A 390 8.41 11.49 14.68
N ILE A 391 8.17 11.39 13.37
CA ILE A 391 7.17 10.50 12.79
C ILE A 391 7.55 9.03 13.04
N ILE A 392 8.80 8.65 12.78
CA ILE A 392 9.30 7.29 13.03
C ILE A 392 9.13 6.93 14.50
N LEU A 393 9.48 7.83 15.42
CA LEU A 393 9.32 7.63 16.85
C LEU A 393 7.84 7.41 17.22
N TYR A 394 6.93 8.22 16.67
CA TYR A 394 5.48 8.09 16.85
C TYR A 394 4.96 6.74 16.33
N LEU A 395 5.39 6.30 15.15
CA LEU A 395 4.97 5.02 14.56
C LEU A 395 5.39 3.84 15.44
N TYR A 396 6.64 3.81 15.92
CA TYR A 396 7.10 2.77 16.86
C TYR A 396 6.33 2.76 18.20
N GLN A 397 5.81 3.90 18.65
CA GLN A 397 5.07 3.99 19.91
C GLN A 397 3.59 3.64 19.79
N THR A 398 3.00 3.80 18.61
CA THR A 398 1.56 3.65 18.38
C THR A 398 1.16 2.33 17.73
N SER A 399 2.05 1.72 16.94
CA SER A 399 1.72 0.49 16.20
C SER A 399 2.27 -0.77 16.84
N GLU A 400 1.44 -1.81 16.94
CA GLU A 400 1.83 -3.16 17.37
C GLU A 400 2.00 -4.13 16.18
N HIS A 401 1.61 -3.72 14.97
CA HIS A 401 1.64 -4.58 13.78
C HIS A 401 3.06 -4.78 13.25
N SER A 402 3.58 -6.01 13.30
CA SER A 402 4.96 -6.38 12.94
C SER A 402 5.37 -5.93 11.53
N GLY A 403 4.48 -6.07 10.54
CA GLY A 403 4.74 -5.63 9.17
C GLY A 403 4.88 -4.10 9.01
N LEU A 404 4.19 -3.31 9.84
CA LEU A 404 4.28 -1.84 9.81
C LEU A 404 5.56 -1.37 10.51
N LEU A 405 5.92 -2.02 11.62
CA LEU A 405 7.20 -1.80 12.30
C LEU A 405 8.38 -2.14 11.39
N SER A 406 8.31 -3.25 10.66
CA SER A 406 9.28 -3.65 9.64
C SER A 406 9.43 -2.60 8.52
N LEU A 407 8.32 -2.08 7.99
CA LEU A 407 8.31 -0.97 7.03
C LEU A 407 8.96 0.30 7.63
N THR A 408 8.62 0.63 8.87
CA THR A 408 9.16 1.79 9.60
C THR A 408 10.67 1.65 9.80
N THR A 409 11.17 0.46 10.11
CA THR A 409 12.60 0.13 10.18
C THR A 409 13.30 0.34 8.83
N GLY A 410 12.63 -0.01 7.71
CA GLY A 410 13.12 0.26 6.37
C GLY A 410 13.27 1.77 6.08
N ILE A 411 12.27 2.56 6.47
CA ILE A 411 12.30 4.03 6.32
C ILE A 411 13.37 4.66 7.22
N PHE A 412 13.55 4.14 8.43
CA PHE A 412 14.62 4.52 9.34
C PHE A 412 16.01 4.25 8.71
N LYS A 413 16.24 3.06 8.14
CA LYS A 413 17.47 2.74 7.39
C LYS A 413 17.70 3.75 6.25
N ALA A 414 16.67 4.03 5.45
CA ALA A 414 16.77 4.99 4.34
C ALA A 414 17.12 6.41 4.82
N SER A 415 16.56 6.83 5.95
CA SER A 415 16.84 8.14 6.56
C SER A 415 18.29 8.25 7.05
N ILE A 416 18.87 7.17 7.60
CA ILE A 416 20.29 7.12 7.96
C ILE A 416 21.19 7.23 6.72
N ILE A 417 20.86 6.52 5.64
CA ILE A 417 21.61 6.59 4.37
C ILE A 417 21.65 8.03 3.88
N GLU A 418 20.51 8.71 3.88
CA GLU A 418 20.38 10.11 3.48
C GLU A 418 21.25 11.04 4.34
N CYS A 419 21.22 10.87 5.67
CA CYS A 419 22.04 11.67 6.60
C CYS A 419 23.55 11.49 6.38
N LEU A 420 23.99 10.27 6.05
CA LEU A 420 25.40 9.95 5.78
C LEU A 420 25.87 10.46 4.40
N GLN A 421 24.96 10.58 3.43
CA GLN A 421 25.27 11.09 2.09
C GLN A 421 25.23 12.61 2.00
N ALA A 422 24.56 13.28 2.95
CA ALA A 422 24.51 14.74 3.01
C ALA A 422 25.89 15.35 3.30
N SER A 423 26.20 16.45 2.64
CA SER A 423 27.43 17.22 2.84
C SER A 423 27.07 18.68 3.14
N PRO A 424 27.16 19.13 4.41
CA PRO A 424 27.64 18.41 5.60
C PRO A 424 26.67 17.33 6.12
N PRO A 425 27.16 16.32 6.87
CA PRO A 425 26.32 15.27 7.45
C PRO A 425 25.30 15.87 8.41
N VAL A 426 24.06 15.41 8.35
CA VAL A 426 22.99 15.91 9.23
C VAL A 426 22.81 14.92 10.39
N PRO A 427 23.13 15.29 11.65
CA PRO A 427 23.29 14.31 12.73
C PRO A 427 21.98 13.92 13.45
N TYR A 428 20.79 14.15 12.87
CA TYR A 428 19.52 13.88 13.56
C TYR A 428 19.30 12.39 13.88
N PHE A 429 19.81 11.49 13.03
CA PHE A 429 19.71 10.04 13.22
C PHE A 429 21.00 9.42 13.80
N PHE A 430 21.89 10.21 14.41
CA PHE A 430 23.15 9.71 15.00
C PHE A 430 23.15 9.85 16.54
N GLY A 431 24.12 9.21 17.19
CA GLY A 431 24.36 9.31 18.63
C GLY A 431 23.15 8.87 19.47
N ASN A 432 22.75 9.70 20.45
CA ASN A 432 21.68 9.36 21.38
C ASN A 432 20.31 9.14 20.68
N ASN A 433 20.04 9.87 19.59
CA ASN A 433 18.81 9.70 18.82
C ASN A 433 18.77 8.33 18.14
N LEU A 434 19.91 7.87 17.63
CA LEU A 434 20.07 6.51 17.11
C LEU A 434 19.84 5.47 18.21
N GLU A 435 20.42 5.67 19.40
CA GLU A 435 20.27 4.75 20.54
C GLU A 435 18.79 4.55 20.92
N ILE A 436 18.00 5.63 20.96
CA ILE A 436 16.57 5.56 21.28
C ILE A 436 15.81 4.72 20.25
N LEU A 437 16.02 4.98 18.95
CA LEU A 437 15.34 4.22 17.89
C LEU A 437 15.78 2.76 17.87
N ILE A 438 17.08 2.49 18.02
CA ILE A 438 17.61 1.13 18.05
C ILE A 438 17.03 0.32 19.22
N LYS A 439 16.81 0.92 20.40
CA LYS A 439 16.13 0.26 21.52
C LYS A 439 14.68 -0.09 21.22
N LEU A 440 13.98 0.72 20.42
CA LEU A 440 12.61 0.44 20.01
C LEU A 440 12.56 -0.64 18.92
N THR A 441 13.49 -0.59 17.95
CA THR A 441 13.58 -1.55 16.83
C THR A 441 14.10 -2.93 17.27
N CYS A 442 15.03 -2.98 18.23
CA CYS A 442 15.65 -4.22 18.72
C CYS A 442 15.05 -4.63 20.07
N LYS A 443 13.72 -4.79 20.11
CA LYS A 443 12.99 -5.22 21.32
C LYS A 443 12.43 -6.62 21.12
N LEU A 444 12.48 -7.42 22.18
CA LEU A 444 11.77 -8.70 22.27
C LEU A 444 10.74 -8.58 23.40
N PRO A 445 9.43 -8.56 23.12
CA PRO A 445 8.38 -8.29 24.12
C PRO A 445 8.47 -9.20 25.36
N HIS A 446 8.82 -10.47 25.14
CA HIS A 446 8.95 -11.49 26.19
C HIS A 446 10.36 -12.10 26.23
N GLY A 447 11.38 -11.36 25.74
CA GLY A 447 12.74 -11.87 25.67
C GLY A 447 12.83 -13.15 24.84
N SER A 448 13.49 -14.18 25.39
CA SER A 448 13.64 -15.50 24.75
C SER A 448 12.34 -16.30 24.60
N ALA A 449 11.25 -15.89 25.27
CA ALA A 449 9.94 -16.55 25.15
C ALA A 449 9.00 -15.89 24.13
N SER A 450 9.46 -14.86 23.40
CA SER A 450 8.65 -14.16 22.39
C SER A 450 8.28 -15.08 21.22
N ASP A 451 7.11 -14.88 20.60
CA ASP A 451 6.73 -15.63 19.39
C ASP A 451 7.55 -15.13 18.20
N LEU A 452 8.63 -15.85 17.90
CA LEU A 452 9.54 -15.50 16.83
C LEU A 452 8.94 -15.70 15.43
N VAL A 453 7.88 -16.49 15.30
CA VAL A 453 7.25 -16.73 13.98
C VAL A 453 6.41 -15.52 13.60
N GLU A 454 5.63 -14.99 14.55
CA GLU A 454 4.81 -13.79 14.35
C GLU A 454 5.66 -12.52 14.18
N LEU A 455 6.73 -12.40 14.98
CA LEU A 455 7.66 -11.26 14.94
C LEU A 455 8.75 -11.41 13.86
N SER A 456 8.61 -12.38 12.96
CA SER A 456 9.69 -12.76 12.04
C SER A 456 10.14 -11.63 11.11
N ASP A 457 9.19 -10.90 10.53
CA ASP A 457 9.46 -9.76 9.63
C ASP A 457 10.17 -8.61 10.36
N GLU A 458 9.78 -8.33 11.60
CA GLU A 458 10.40 -7.30 12.44
C GLU A 458 11.83 -7.70 12.80
N ILE A 459 12.05 -8.92 13.29
CA ILE A 459 13.39 -9.40 13.67
C ILE A 459 14.34 -9.41 12.47
N ILE A 460 13.88 -9.90 11.32
CA ILE A 460 14.70 -9.95 10.11
C ILE A 460 15.08 -8.53 9.65
N THR A 461 14.15 -7.57 9.69
CA THR A 461 14.45 -6.19 9.32
C THR A 461 15.35 -5.49 10.33
N SER A 462 15.16 -5.70 11.63
CA SER A 462 16.04 -5.20 12.69
C SER A 462 17.46 -5.74 12.58
N LEU A 463 17.63 -7.04 12.33
CA LEU A 463 18.95 -7.65 12.08
C LEU A 463 19.61 -7.09 10.82
N ASN A 464 18.83 -6.85 9.75
CA ASN A 464 19.34 -6.23 8.53
C ASN A 464 19.74 -4.77 8.72
N LEU A 465 19.02 -4.00 9.56
CA LEU A 465 19.41 -2.64 9.94
C LEU A 465 20.74 -2.64 10.71
N LEU A 466 20.86 -3.49 11.74
CA LEU A 466 22.11 -3.61 12.51
C LEU A 466 23.27 -3.97 11.59
N ARG A 467 23.07 -4.96 10.72
CA ARG A 467 24.06 -5.37 9.72
C ARG A 467 24.48 -4.19 8.82
N PHE A 468 23.53 -3.40 8.34
CA PHE A 468 23.83 -2.21 7.54
C PHE A 468 24.69 -1.20 8.30
N LEU A 469 24.31 -0.86 9.54
CA LEU A 469 25.01 0.12 10.37
C LEU A 469 26.47 -0.30 10.61
N PHE A 470 26.70 -1.55 11.06
CA PHE A 470 28.04 -2.04 11.34
C PHE A 470 28.92 -2.28 10.10
N ILE A 471 28.32 -2.52 8.92
CA ILE A 471 29.08 -2.61 7.67
C ILE A 471 29.45 -1.23 7.15
N ARG A 472 28.54 -0.26 7.27
CA ARG A 472 28.69 1.06 6.66
C ARG A 472 29.55 2.00 7.49
N ASP A 473 29.43 1.93 8.82
CA ASP A 473 30.06 2.86 9.74
C ASP A 473 31.37 2.31 10.30
N GLU A 474 32.48 2.46 9.58
CA GLU A 474 33.81 2.02 10.06
C GLU A 474 34.43 2.99 11.07
N GLN A 475 34.03 4.26 11.06
CA GLN A 475 34.63 5.34 11.87
C GLN A 475 33.77 5.78 13.07
N ASN A 476 32.71 5.03 13.39
CA ASN A 476 31.75 5.34 14.44
C ASN A 476 31.07 6.73 14.30
N GLN A 477 30.80 7.15 13.07
CA GLN A 477 30.09 8.40 12.78
C GLN A 477 28.63 8.38 13.28
N THR A 478 28.00 7.19 13.27
CA THR A 478 26.62 7.01 13.72
C THR A 478 26.51 6.84 15.23
N GLY A 479 27.59 6.45 15.92
CA GLY A 479 27.60 6.13 17.35
C GLY A 479 27.18 4.70 17.68
N ILE A 480 26.95 3.84 16.68
CA ILE A 480 26.47 2.47 16.87
C ILE A 480 27.44 1.57 17.64
N TRP A 481 28.76 1.80 17.52
CA TRP A 481 29.77 0.97 18.20
C TRP A 481 29.70 1.11 19.72
N ASN A 482 29.19 2.24 20.22
CA ASN A 482 28.99 2.45 21.66
C ASN A 482 27.84 1.59 22.24
N LEU A 483 27.01 0.99 21.37
CA LEU A 483 25.83 0.21 21.75
C LEU A 483 26.05 -1.30 21.65
N VAL A 484 27.24 -1.77 21.23
CA VAL A 484 27.53 -3.18 20.97
C VAL A 484 27.26 -4.04 22.20
N ASP A 485 27.80 -3.66 23.36
CA ASP A 485 27.62 -4.41 24.62
C ASP A 485 26.15 -4.51 25.01
N LYS A 486 25.43 -3.38 24.96
CA LYS A 486 24.00 -3.32 25.26
C LYS A 486 23.19 -4.22 24.32
N LEU A 487 23.44 -4.14 23.01
CA LEU A 487 22.75 -4.95 22.00
C LEU A 487 23.05 -6.44 22.15
N GLN A 488 24.28 -6.80 22.51
CA GLN A 488 24.68 -8.17 22.73
C GLN A 488 23.93 -8.80 23.92
N HIS A 489 23.79 -8.05 25.01
CA HIS A 489 23.14 -8.51 26.23
C HIS A 489 21.61 -8.43 26.19
N GLU A 490 21.04 -7.34 25.70
CA GLU A 490 19.60 -7.06 25.77
C GLU A 490 18.81 -7.68 24.61
N TYR A 491 19.43 -7.88 23.44
CA TYR A 491 18.72 -8.36 22.24
C TYR A 491 19.29 -9.65 21.66
N LEU A 492 20.58 -9.69 21.32
CA LEU A 492 21.15 -10.78 20.51
C LEU A 492 21.31 -12.10 21.27
N LYS A 493 21.66 -12.07 22.57
CA LYS A 493 21.69 -13.26 23.44
C LYS A 493 20.27 -13.82 23.66
N PRO A 494 19.28 -13.04 24.13
CA PRO A 494 17.89 -13.52 24.24
C PRO A 494 17.31 -14.03 22.93
N LEU A 495 17.61 -13.38 21.79
CA LEU A 495 17.18 -13.84 20.48
C LEU A 495 17.75 -15.21 20.13
N ARG A 496 19.04 -15.45 20.43
CA ARG A 496 19.68 -16.75 20.21
C ARG A 496 18.97 -17.84 21.03
N GLU A 497 18.73 -17.58 22.31
CA GLU A 497 18.03 -18.50 23.20
C GLU A 497 16.61 -18.79 22.70
N GLY A 498 15.87 -17.75 22.29
CA GLY A 498 14.54 -17.89 21.72
C GLY A 498 14.54 -18.72 20.43
N ILE A 499 15.49 -18.49 19.52
CA ILE A 499 15.61 -19.28 18.29
C ILE A 499 15.85 -20.76 18.62
N HIS A 500 16.72 -21.07 19.59
CA HIS A 500 16.95 -22.44 20.02
C HIS A 500 15.69 -23.07 20.63
N LEU A 501 14.97 -22.33 21.47
CA LEU A 501 13.74 -22.79 22.12
C LEU A 501 12.62 -23.04 21.09
N CYS A 502 12.33 -22.07 20.23
CA CYS A 502 11.33 -22.20 19.17
C CYS A 502 11.68 -23.33 18.21
N ARG A 503 12.96 -23.47 17.82
CA ARG A 503 13.39 -24.57 16.96
C ARG A 503 13.20 -25.93 17.62
N ALA A 504 13.50 -26.05 18.91
CA ALA A 504 13.27 -27.30 19.64
C ALA A 504 11.77 -27.64 19.68
N HIS A 505 10.93 -26.66 19.99
CA HIS A 505 9.46 -26.81 20.01
C HIS A 505 8.91 -27.28 18.65
N TRP A 506 9.25 -26.60 17.55
CA TRP A 506 8.76 -26.99 16.22
C TRP A 506 9.30 -28.34 15.75
N LYS A 507 10.55 -28.71 16.12
CA LYS A 507 11.11 -30.03 15.82
C LYS A 507 10.38 -31.16 16.56
N VAL A 508 9.99 -30.96 17.81
CA VAL A 508 9.17 -31.93 18.56
C VAL A 508 7.81 -32.08 17.88
N LYS A 509 7.16 -30.96 17.53
CA LYS A 509 5.85 -30.97 16.86
C LYS A 509 5.87 -31.70 15.51
N ILE A 510 6.94 -31.57 14.73
CA ILE A 510 7.13 -32.34 13.49
C ILE A 510 7.23 -33.84 13.79
N LYS A 511 8.01 -34.25 14.80
CA LYS A 511 8.13 -35.67 15.18
C LYS A 511 6.79 -36.25 15.62
N ASP A 512 6.01 -35.51 16.42
CA ASP A 512 4.68 -35.95 16.86
C ASP A 512 3.73 -36.13 15.66
N LEU A 513 3.75 -35.20 14.70
CA LEU A 513 2.95 -35.30 13.47
C LEU A 513 3.41 -36.44 12.55
N GLU A 514 4.71 -36.72 12.49
CA GLU A 514 5.27 -37.86 11.76
C GLU A 514 4.92 -39.21 12.39
N GLU A 515 4.88 -39.29 13.73
CA GLU A 515 4.41 -40.46 14.46
C GLU A 515 2.90 -40.68 14.25
N GLN A 516 2.09 -39.62 14.32
CA GLN A 516 0.67 -39.69 14.00
C GLN A 516 0.42 -40.13 12.56
N LYS A 517 1.22 -39.65 11.59
CA LYS A 517 1.16 -40.09 10.19
C LYS A 517 1.49 -41.59 10.04
N LYS A 518 2.44 -42.11 10.81
CA LYS A 518 2.77 -43.55 10.83
C LYS A 518 1.61 -44.36 11.42
N THR A 519 1.01 -43.89 12.52
CA THR A 519 -0.16 -44.52 13.14
C THR A 519 -1.36 -44.52 12.18
N TYR A 520 -1.64 -43.40 11.50
CA TYR A 520 -2.73 -43.30 10.52
C TYR A 520 -2.55 -44.27 9.34
N LYS A 521 -1.33 -44.41 8.81
CA LYS A 521 -1.01 -45.39 7.75
C LYS A 521 -1.16 -46.85 8.20
N ILE A 522 -1.04 -47.13 9.50
CA ILE A 522 -1.26 -48.48 10.06
C ILE A 522 -2.77 -48.76 10.15
N PHE A 523 -3.58 -47.76 10.49
CA PHE A 523 -5.05 -47.88 10.57
C PHE A 523 -5.74 -47.81 9.19
N GLU A 524 -5.13 -47.24 8.15
CA GLU A 524 -5.66 -47.27 6.77
C GLU A 524 -5.82 -48.69 6.18
N ASN A 525 -5.16 -49.70 6.76
CA ASN A 525 -5.33 -51.10 6.38
C ASN A 525 -6.55 -51.78 7.04
N ILE A 526 -7.31 -51.07 7.87
CA ILE A 526 -8.55 -51.54 8.49
C ILE A 526 -9.59 -50.45 8.24
N GLU A 527 -10.51 -50.68 7.30
CA GLU A 527 -11.54 -49.71 6.92
C GLU A 527 -12.26 -49.12 8.15
N LEU A 528 -12.27 -47.78 8.24
CA LEU A 528 -13.40 -46.98 8.72
C LEU A 528 -13.16 -45.48 8.42
N GLU A 529 -14.10 -44.94 7.66
CA GLU A 529 -14.62 -43.57 7.58
C GLU A 529 -13.72 -42.36 7.88
N LYS A 530 -13.70 -41.45 6.90
CA LYS A 530 -13.28 -40.04 6.98
C LYS A 530 -13.82 -39.36 8.24
N SER A 531 -13.03 -39.38 9.30
CA SER A 531 -13.04 -38.34 10.32
C SER A 531 -11.74 -37.60 10.15
N ASP A 532 -11.83 -36.39 9.58
CA ASP A 532 -10.74 -35.43 9.61
C ASP A 532 -10.18 -35.41 11.03
N ALA A 533 -8.91 -35.79 11.20
CA ALA A 533 -8.23 -35.66 12.48
C ALA A 533 -8.09 -34.16 12.78
N GLU A 534 -9.14 -33.61 13.39
CA GLU A 534 -9.26 -32.28 13.96
C GLU A 534 -8.19 -32.12 15.05
N ILE A 535 -7.01 -31.70 14.65
CA ILE A 535 -6.02 -31.15 15.57
C ILE A 535 -5.84 -29.70 15.17
N THR A 536 -6.31 -28.80 16.02
CA THR A 536 -6.12 -27.36 15.90
C THR A 536 -4.70 -27.03 16.35
N LEU A 537 -3.88 -26.55 15.43
CA LEU A 537 -2.55 -26.04 15.73
C LEU A 537 -2.71 -24.58 16.15
N THR A 538 -2.35 -24.22 17.37
CA THR A 538 -2.30 -22.81 17.78
C THR A 538 -0.97 -22.17 17.39
N VAL A 539 -1.05 -20.97 16.80
CA VAL A 539 0.07 -20.05 16.49
C VAL A 539 -0.42 -18.65 16.86
N GLY A 540 0.28 -17.95 17.78
CA GLY A 540 -0.13 -16.61 18.25
C GLY A 540 -1.58 -16.51 18.72
N ASP A 541 -1.97 -17.19 19.81
CA ASP A 541 -3.33 -17.26 20.39
C ASP A 541 -4.49 -17.70 19.45
N GLU A 542 -4.25 -17.83 18.14
CA GLU A 542 -5.23 -18.25 17.14
C GLU A 542 -5.06 -19.72 16.75
N LYS A 543 -6.19 -20.40 16.51
CA LYS A 543 -6.23 -21.79 16.06
C LYS A 543 -6.20 -21.81 14.52
N LEU A 544 -5.17 -22.43 13.95
CA LEU A 544 -5.07 -22.66 12.52
C LEU A 544 -6.28 -23.47 11.99
N PRO A 545 -6.75 -23.20 10.77
CA PRO A 545 -7.85 -23.92 10.14
C PRO A 545 -7.51 -25.42 9.97
N ALA A 546 -8.55 -26.26 9.92
CA ALA A 546 -8.40 -27.70 9.74
C ALA A 546 -7.71 -28.00 8.39
N MET A 547 -6.49 -28.53 8.45
CA MET A 547 -5.68 -28.84 7.27
C MET A 547 -5.06 -30.26 7.37
N PRO A 548 -4.81 -30.94 6.23
CA PRO A 548 -4.19 -32.26 6.19
C PRO A 548 -2.82 -32.34 6.89
N ILE A 549 -2.49 -33.50 7.47
CA ILE A 549 -1.21 -33.75 8.18
C ILE A 549 0.04 -33.39 7.33
N PRO A 550 0.13 -33.69 6.03
CA PRO A 550 1.28 -33.29 5.21
C PRO A 550 1.46 -31.77 5.09
N GLU A 551 0.36 -31.03 5.00
CA GLU A 551 0.39 -29.57 4.92
C GLU A 551 0.79 -28.97 6.27
N LYS A 552 0.35 -29.56 7.39
CA LYS A 552 0.79 -29.18 8.76
C LYS A 552 2.30 -29.33 8.95
N ILE A 553 2.88 -30.43 8.46
CA ILE A 553 4.33 -30.65 8.50
C ILE A 553 5.04 -29.59 7.66
N THR A 554 4.51 -29.27 6.47
CA THR A 554 5.08 -28.26 5.59
C THR A 554 5.09 -26.87 6.26
N PHE A 555 4.02 -26.50 6.94
CA PHE A 555 3.96 -25.26 7.74
C PHE A 555 5.01 -25.24 8.86
N CYS A 556 5.17 -26.33 9.62
CA CYS A 556 6.20 -26.42 10.66
C CYS A 556 7.61 -26.29 10.08
N CYS A 557 7.87 -26.88 8.90
CA CYS A 557 9.13 -26.71 8.19
C CYS A 557 9.35 -25.25 7.73
N GLN A 558 8.30 -24.55 7.30
CA GLN A 558 8.39 -23.12 6.95
C GLN A 558 8.77 -22.26 8.16
N ALA A 559 8.18 -22.51 9.33
CA ALA A 559 8.55 -21.83 10.56
C ALA A 559 10.03 -22.06 10.93
N ILE A 560 10.53 -23.29 10.80
CA ILE A 560 11.96 -23.61 11.02
C ILE A 560 12.86 -22.89 10.02
N ASN A 561 12.48 -22.85 8.73
CA ASN A 561 13.24 -22.12 7.73
C ASN A 561 13.35 -20.62 8.07
N GLY A 562 12.28 -20.01 8.57
CA GLY A 562 12.30 -18.62 9.06
C GLY A 562 13.31 -18.43 10.21
N LEU A 563 13.33 -19.34 11.17
CA LEU A 563 14.30 -19.34 12.28
C LEU A 563 15.74 -19.50 11.81
N ASP A 564 15.97 -20.35 10.80
CA ASP A 564 17.31 -20.56 10.23
C ASP A 564 17.81 -19.32 9.47
N VAL A 565 16.92 -18.58 8.80
CA VAL A 565 17.23 -17.27 8.20
C VAL A 565 17.65 -16.28 9.29
N MET A 566 16.88 -16.17 10.39
CA MET A 566 17.24 -15.28 11.51
C MET A 566 18.58 -15.65 12.13
N GLU A 567 18.85 -16.95 12.33
CA GLU A 567 20.12 -17.40 12.87
C GLU A 567 21.28 -17.10 11.93
N SER A 568 21.10 -17.27 10.61
CA SER A 568 22.13 -16.96 9.63
C SER A 568 22.52 -15.47 9.66
N LEU A 569 21.53 -14.57 9.73
CA LEU A 569 21.74 -13.12 9.82
C LEU A 569 22.44 -12.75 11.13
N ARG A 570 22.04 -13.38 12.25
CA ARG A 570 22.69 -13.18 13.56
C ARG A 570 24.14 -13.67 13.58
N ARG A 571 24.43 -14.83 12.98
CA ARG A 571 25.79 -15.41 12.94
C ARG A 571 26.75 -14.55 12.11
N LEU A 572 26.25 -13.96 11.02
CA LEU A 572 26.99 -13.01 10.17
C LEU A 572 27.50 -11.80 10.96
N TRP A 573 26.77 -11.39 12.00
CA TRP A 573 27.20 -10.34 12.92
C TRP A 573 28.32 -10.80 13.88
N THR A 574 28.18 -11.98 14.51
CA THR A 574 29.19 -12.48 15.46
C THR A 574 30.58 -12.69 14.84
N CYS A 575 30.67 -13.03 13.55
CA CYS A 575 31.94 -13.25 12.87
C CYS A 575 32.76 -11.97 12.67
N ARG A 576 32.16 -10.77 12.66
CA ARG A 576 32.88 -9.50 12.57
C ARG A 576 33.30 -8.94 13.93
N VAL A 577 32.43 -9.02 14.93
CA VAL A 577 32.73 -8.53 16.30
C VAL A 577 33.87 -9.34 16.93
N LEU A 578 33.94 -10.65 16.66
CA LEU A 578 35.05 -11.51 17.09
C LEU A 578 36.38 -11.24 16.36
N LEU A 579 36.39 -10.46 15.28
CA LEU A 579 37.64 -10.06 14.60
C LEU A 579 38.21 -8.74 15.16
N THR A 580 37.41 -7.94 15.86
CA THR A 580 37.83 -6.66 16.44
C THR A 580 38.26 -6.74 17.90
N ASP A 581 37.79 -7.73 18.66
CA ASP A 581 38.20 -7.96 20.05
C ASP A 581 39.23 -9.09 20.16
N GLN A 582 40.52 -8.75 20.10
CA GLN A 582 41.60 -9.27 20.97
C GLN A 582 42.81 -8.32 20.86
N PRO A 583 43.51 -7.95 21.95
CA PRO A 583 43.65 -8.66 23.22
C PRO A 583 43.33 -7.80 24.47
N GLU A 584 43.43 -8.44 25.65
CA GLU A 584 43.41 -7.86 27.02
C GLU A 584 42.07 -7.94 27.78
N ASN A 585 41.71 -9.14 28.26
CA ASN A 585 41.40 -9.42 29.68
C ASN A 585 40.81 -10.84 29.88
N ASP A 586 41.62 -11.87 29.67
CA ASP A 586 41.29 -13.26 30.05
C ASP A 586 42.29 -13.80 31.08
N GLN A 587 42.23 -13.29 32.31
CA GLN A 587 43.03 -13.86 33.41
C GLN A 587 42.26 -14.17 34.71
N GLN A 588 40.93 -14.17 34.74
CA GLN A 588 40.21 -14.49 36.00
C GLN A 588 39.09 -15.53 35.93
N GLN A 589 38.97 -16.31 34.86
CA GLN A 589 38.04 -17.47 34.82
C GLN A 589 38.69 -18.79 34.38
N SER A 590 40.01 -18.94 34.53
CA SER A 590 40.78 -20.07 34.00
C SER A 590 40.95 -21.28 34.95
N ASN A 591 39.96 -21.68 35.75
CA ASN A 591 40.19 -22.79 36.70
C ASN A 591 39.10 -23.89 36.79
N ARG A 592 38.12 -23.96 35.88
CA ARG A 592 37.18 -25.09 35.83
C ARG A 592 36.87 -25.70 34.45
N GLU A 593 37.37 -25.15 33.35
CA GLU A 593 37.04 -25.62 31.98
C GLU A 593 38.20 -26.33 31.23
N HIS A 594 39.42 -26.29 31.77
CA HIS A 594 40.63 -26.81 31.11
C HIS A 594 40.73 -28.33 30.88
N SER A 595 39.72 -29.13 31.24
CA SER A 595 39.75 -30.58 31.02
C SER A 595 38.81 -31.09 29.92
N LYS A 596 37.98 -30.23 29.30
CA LYS A 596 37.08 -30.64 28.20
C LYS A 596 37.44 -30.05 26.84
N GLU A 597 38.00 -28.84 26.81
CA GLU A 597 38.42 -28.19 25.56
C GLU A 597 39.62 -28.90 24.89
N SER A 598 40.51 -29.51 25.68
CA SER A 598 41.66 -30.26 25.15
C SER A 598 41.26 -31.48 24.32
N ASP A 599 40.19 -32.17 24.72
CA ASP A 599 39.79 -33.45 24.13
C ASP A 599 38.98 -33.23 22.84
N GLU A 600 38.12 -32.21 22.79
CA GLU A 600 37.36 -31.85 21.58
C GLU A 600 38.27 -31.29 20.48
N GLU A 601 39.27 -30.49 20.85
CA GLU A 601 40.25 -29.96 19.91
C GLU A 601 41.20 -31.06 19.39
N TYR A 602 41.57 -32.01 20.26
CA TYR A 602 42.31 -33.21 19.88
C TYR A 602 41.52 -34.10 18.91
N GLU A 603 40.24 -34.37 19.17
CA GLU A 603 39.38 -35.17 18.28
C GLU A 603 39.19 -34.48 16.91
N LYS A 604 38.98 -33.17 16.89
CA LYS A 604 38.87 -32.38 15.65
C LYS A 604 40.15 -32.44 14.83
N ASN A 605 41.31 -32.34 15.48
CA ASN A 605 42.62 -32.46 14.81
C ASN A 605 42.85 -33.85 14.21
N ILE A 606 42.38 -34.92 14.88
CA ILE A 606 42.43 -36.29 14.34
C ILE A 606 41.52 -36.42 13.12
N LYS A 607 40.27 -35.94 13.20
CA LYS A 607 39.31 -35.98 12.08
C LYS A 607 39.87 -35.28 10.83
N MET A 608 40.47 -34.10 11.00
CA MET A 608 41.09 -33.36 9.90
C MET A 608 42.27 -34.13 9.27
N LYS A 609 43.15 -34.73 10.08
CA LYS A 609 44.29 -35.53 9.58
C LYS A 609 43.82 -36.73 8.76
N ILE A 610 42.82 -37.47 9.25
CA ILE A 610 42.26 -38.63 8.56
C ILE A 610 41.64 -38.22 7.23
N LEU A 611 40.80 -37.17 7.22
CA LEU A 611 40.16 -36.69 5.99
C LEU A 611 41.19 -36.18 4.97
N ALA A 612 42.27 -35.51 5.41
CA ALA A 612 43.36 -35.08 4.56
C ALA A 612 44.07 -36.25 3.85
N ALA A 613 44.39 -37.33 4.57
CA ALA A 613 45.00 -38.50 3.95
C ALA A 613 44.04 -39.29 3.06
N SER A 614 42.74 -39.28 3.40
CA SER A 614 41.69 -39.94 2.63
C SER A 614 41.56 -39.39 1.20
N LEU A 615 41.88 -38.11 0.97
CA LEU A 615 41.83 -37.47 -0.35
C LEU A 615 42.70 -38.16 -1.41
N LYS A 616 43.78 -38.84 -1.01
CA LYS A 616 44.66 -39.58 -1.94
C LYS A 616 43.97 -40.79 -2.56
N TYR A 617 43.02 -41.39 -1.84
CA TYR A 617 42.32 -42.61 -2.24
C TYR A 617 41.01 -42.33 -2.98
N VAL A 618 40.61 -41.06 -3.12
CA VAL A 618 39.35 -40.66 -3.77
C VAL A 618 39.34 -40.96 -5.27
N HIS A 619 40.50 -41.01 -5.94
CA HIS A 619 40.56 -41.37 -7.36
C HIS A 619 40.17 -42.84 -7.61
N ASP A 620 40.52 -43.73 -6.68
CA ASP A 620 40.35 -45.18 -6.84
C ASP A 620 39.07 -45.67 -6.16
N LEU A 621 38.74 -45.14 -4.97
CA LEU A 621 37.63 -45.61 -4.11
C LEU A 621 36.43 -44.66 -4.11
N GLY A 622 36.52 -43.52 -4.80
CA GLY A 622 35.48 -42.49 -4.83
C GLY A 622 35.26 -41.78 -3.49
N TRP A 623 34.19 -40.99 -3.41
CA TRP A 623 33.80 -40.26 -2.20
C TRP A 623 33.03 -41.18 -1.25
N SER A 624 33.73 -42.13 -0.65
CA SER A 624 33.12 -43.26 0.07
C SER A 624 33.73 -43.50 1.45
N GLN A 625 33.05 -44.33 2.25
CA GLN A 625 33.57 -44.82 3.53
C GLN A 625 34.89 -45.57 3.36
N GLN A 626 35.08 -46.28 2.24
CA GLN A 626 36.28 -47.06 1.96
C GLN A 626 37.51 -46.14 1.80
N ALA A 627 37.33 -44.96 1.19
CA ALA A 627 38.39 -43.96 1.09
C ALA A 627 38.82 -43.42 2.46
N ILE A 628 37.86 -43.28 3.40
CA ILE A 628 38.14 -42.84 4.77
C ILE A 628 38.87 -43.92 5.56
N SER A 629 38.45 -45.18 5.44
CA SER A 629 39.14 -46.31 6.07
C SER A 629 40.58 -46.45 5.56
N ALA A 630 40.81 -46.36 4.25
CA ALA A 630 42.15 -46.41 3.66
C ALA A 630 43.02 -45.21 4.10
N GLY A 631 42.43 -44.01 4.19
CA GLY A 631 43.10 -42.81 4.70
C GLY A 631 43.52 -42.94 6.16
N ALA A 632 42.64 -43.51 7.01
CA ALA A 632 42.95 -43.78 8.41
C ALA A 632 44.12 -44.78 8.54
N GLU A 633 44.07 -45.89 7.81
CA GLU A 633 45.13 -46.92 7.82
C GLU A 633 46.48 -46.36 7.37
N SER A 634 46.48 -45.42 6.41
CA SER A 634 47.71 -44.78 5.93
C SER A 634 48.43 -43.90 6.96
N ILE A 635 47.70 -43.43 8.00
CA ILE A 635 48.26 -42.63 9.11
C ILE A 635 48.40 -43.50 10.39
N GLY A 636 48.21 -44.81 10.30
CA GLY A 636 48.36 -45.74 11.42
C GLY A 636 47.14 -45.86 12.33
N TYR A 637 45.97 -45.40 11.89
CA TYR A 637 44.69 -45.55 12.58
C TYR A 637 43.90 -46.76 12.03
N PRO A 638 43.25 -47.58 12.89
CA PRO A 638 42.40 -48.68 12.43
C PRO A 638 41.29 -48.24 11.46
N GLY A 639 41.05 -49.00 10.39
CA GLY A 639 40.01 -48.70 9.39
C GLY A 639 38.57 -48.61 9.92
N ILE A 640 38.30 -49.08 11.14
CA ILE A 640 37.02 -48.98 11.88
C ILE A 640 36.73 -47.53 12.32
N ILE A 641 37.74 -46.66 12.35
CA ILE A 641 37.61 -45.26 12.77
C ILE A 641 36.73 -44.40 11.85
N HIS A 642 36.32 -44.94 10.69
CA HIS A 642 35.27 -44.33 9.86
C HIS A 642 33.97 -44.04 10.64
N GLY A 643 33.71 -44.73 11.77
CA GLY A 643 32.58 -44.47 12.67
C GLY A 643 32.59 -43.07 13.31
N LEU A 644 33.71 -42.35 13.28
CA LEU A 644 33.81 -40.94 13.71
C LEU A 644 33.15 -39.96 12.72
N PHE A 645 32.77 -40.42 11.51
CA PHE A 645 32.20 -39.62 10.43
C PHE A 645 30.76 -40.07 10.16
N PRO A 646 29.75 -39.42 10.79
CA PRO A 646 28.36 -39.86 10.71
C PRO A 646 27.80 -39.82 9.28
N ASN A 647 28.26 -38.91 8.43
CA ASN A 647 27.80 -38.78 7.04
C ASN A 647 28.78 -39.41 6.03
N ARG A 648 29.80 -40.13 6.52
CA ARG A 648 30.77 -40.91 5.74
C ARG A 648 31.36 -40.10 4.58
N GLY A 649 31.05 -40.46 3.33
CA GLY A 649 31.56 -39.80 2.13
C GLY A 649 31.19 -38.32 2.03
N ALA A 650 30.06 -37.89 2.60
CA ALA A 650 29.68 -36.47 2.57
C ALA A 650 30.60 -35.61 3.45
N ASP A 651 31.04 -36.11 4.61
CA ASP A 651 31.98 -35.39 5.48
C ASP A 651 33.33 -35.16 4.77
N LEU A 652 33.77 -36.13 3.95
CA LEU A 652 34.95 -36.00 3.09
C LEU A 652 34.76 -34.95 1.98
N VAL A 653 33.59 -34.91 1.35
CA VAL A 653 33.25 -33.87 0.35
C VAL A 653 33.22 -32.48 0.99
N HIS A 654 32.59 -32.33 2.16
CA HIS A 654 32.53 -31.07 2.90
C HIS A 654 33.92 -30.58 3.32
N TYR A 655 34.79 -31.49 3.78
CA TYR A 655 36.18 -31.18 4.11
C TYR A 655 36.95 -30.66 2.90
N PHE A 656 36.85 -31.36 1.76
CA PHE A 656 37.48 -30.91 0.52
C PHE A 656 36.96 -29.53 0.10
N TYR A 657 35.63 -29.34 0.12
CA TYR A 657 35.00 -28.08 -0.24
C TYR A 657 35.47 -26.90 0.62
N LEU A 658 35.52 -27.09 1.96
CA LEU A 658 36.03 -26.10 2.90
C LEU A 658 37.51 -25.81 2.71
N THR A 659 38.32 -26.83 2.41
CA THR A 659 39.75 -26.67 2.15
C THR A 659 39.99 -25.81 0.91
N CYS A 660 39.28 -26.09 -0.19
CA CYS A 660 39.34 -25.28 -1.41
C CYS A 660 38.88 -23.83 -1.17
N ASN A 661 37.83 -23.61 -0.38
CA ASN A 661 37.37 -22.25 -0.05
C ASN A 661 38.44 -21.49 0.75
N LYS A 662 39.09 -22.15 1.72
CA LYS A 662 40.19 -21.54 2.50
C LYS A 662 41.40 -21.21 1.62
N GLU A 663 41.76 -22.09 0.70
CA GLU A 663 42.84 -21.85 -0.26
C GLU A 663 42.50 -20.69 -1.21
N LEU A 664 41.27 -20.63 -1.70
CA LEU A 664 40.81 -19.52 -2.53
C LEU A 664 40.91 -18.19 -1.77
N ASN A 665 40.47 -18.14 -0.51
CA ASN A 665 40.52 -16.93 0.28
C ASN A 665 41.96 -16.43 0.48
N LYS A 666 42.92 -17.32 0.73
CA LYS A 666 44.34 -16.97 0.78
C LYS A 666 44.84 -16.37 -0.54
N ILE A 667 44.50 -17.00 -1.67
CA ILE A 667 44.88 -16.52 -3.00
C ILE A 667 44.27 -15.14 -3.28
N LEU A 668 43.00 -14.92 -2.92
CA LEU A 668 42.31 -13.64 -3.14
C LEU A 668 42.85 -12.54 -2.22
N GLU A 669 43.19 -12.86 -0.97
CA GLU A 669 43.82 -11.96 -0.02
C GLU A 669 45.21 -11.52 -0.50
N GLU A 670 46.05 -12.47 -0.93
CA GLU A 670 47.35 -12.16 -1.54
C GLU A 670 47.23 -11.29 -2.79
N GLN A 671 46.22 -11.55 -3.63
CA GLN A 671 45.93 -10.73 -4.81
C GLN A 671 45.44 -9.32 -4.45
N ALA A 672 44.64 -9.17 -3.38
CA ALA A 672 44.18 -7.88 -2.90
C ALA A 672 45.34 -7.05 -2.34
N LEU A 673 46.19 -7.64 -1.49
CA LEU A 673 47.38 -7.00 -0.92
C LEU A 673 48.40 -6.59 -2.01
N ALA A 674 48.60 -7.43 -3.03
CA ALA A 674 49.50 -7.13 -4.15
C ALA A 674 49.01 -5.96 -5.02
N VAL A 675 47.70 -5.70 -5.07
CA VAL A 675 47.11 -4.55 -5.79
C VAL A 675 47.27 -3.26 -4.98
N GLU A 676 47.23 -3.32 -3.65
CA GLU A 676 47.46 -2.16 -2.77
C GLU A 676 48.93 -1.72 -2.73
N GLN A 677 49.87 -2.66 -2.84
CA GLN A 677 51.32 -2.37 -2.77
C GLN A 677 51.93 -1.87 -4.10
N SER A 678 51.21 -1.93 -5.23
CA SER A 678 51.72 -1.56 -6.56
C SER A 678 50.68 -0.76 -7.37
N PRO A 679 50.56 0.56 -7.18
CA PRO A 679 49.53 1.40 -7.82
C PRO A 679 49.68 1.57 -9.34
N THR A 680 50.72 1.01 -9.96
CA THR A 680 50.99 1.08 -11.41
C THR A 680 50.30 -0.01 -12.25
N LYS A 681 49.71 -1.05 -11.63
CA LYS A 681 48.88 -2.05 -12.35
C LYS A 681 47.43 -1.57 -12.46
N LYS A 682 46.89 -1.45 -13.67
CA LYS A 682 45.46 -1.15 -13.90
C LYS A 682 44.59 -2.13 -13.11
N LYS A 683 43.69 -1.61 -12.26
CA LYS A 683 42.71 -2.41 -11.52
C LYS A 683 41.86 -3.21 -12.52
N LYS A 684 41.84 -4.53 -12.41
CA LYS A 684 41.00 -5.40 -13.26
C LYS A 684 39.53 -5.01 -13.07
N THR A 685 38.74 -5.06 -14.15
CA THR A 685 37.28 -4.88 -14.08
C THR A 685 36.67 -5.91 -13.12
N LEU A 686 35.60 -5.54 -12.40
CA LEU A 686 34.85 -6.43 -11.50
C LEU A 686 34.53 -7.79 -12.14
N GLU A 687 34.10 -7.79 -13.41
CA GLU A 687 33.78 -8.98 -14.19
C GLU A 687 34.97 -9.94 -14.32
N LEU A 688 36.17 -9.39 -14.55
CA LEU A 688 37.39 -10.17 -14.70
C LEU A 688 37.84 -10.73 -13.34
N GLN A 689 37.66 -9.98 -12.26
CA GLN A 689 37.99 -10.47 -10.91
C GLN A 689 37.08 -11.64 -10.51
N VAL A 690 35.78 -11.52 -10.75
CA VAL A 690 34.81 -12.59 -10.48
C VAL A 690 35.10 -13.81 -11.36
N ARG A 691 35.39 -13.59 -12.64
CA ARG A 691 35.78 -14.67 -13.56
C ARG A 691 37.02 -15.41 -13.07
N ASP A 692 38.09 -14.67 -12.75
CA ASP A 692 39.36 -15.24 -12.33
C ASP A 692 39.21 -16.01 -11.00
N ALA A 693 38.38 -15.52 -10.06
CA ALA A 693 38.09 -16.18 -8.80
C ALA A 693 37.30 -17.50 -9.00
N VAL A 694 36.25 -17.47 -9.81
CA VAL A 694 35.45 -18.67 -10.14
C VAL A 694 36.29 -19.70 -10.89
N GLU A 695 37.12 -19.27 -11.84
CA GLU A 695 38.06 -20.14 -12.55
C GLU A 695 39.06 -20.77 -11.60
N THR A 696 39.70 -19.98 -10.73
CA THR A 696 40.65 -20.47 -9.72
C THR A 696 40.01 -21.54 -8.83
N ARG A 697 38.77 -21.30 -8.37
CA ARG A 697 38.03 -22.24 -7.53
C ARG A 697 37.67 -23.54 -8.25
N LEU A 698 37.29 -23.47 -9.53
CA LEU A 698 36.95 -24.64 -10.33
C LEU A 698 38.19 -25.44 -10.75
N ARG A 699 39.34 -24.78 -10.95
CA ARG A 699 40.62 -25.46 -11.21
C ARG A 699 41.03 -26.42 -10.09
N MET A 700 40.69 -26.11 -8.83
CA MET A 700 40.89 -27.00 -7.69
C MET A 700 40.11 -28.32 -7.79
N VAL A 701 39.03 -28.36 -8.58
CA VAL A 701 38.19 -29.55 -8.78
C VAL A 701 38.74 -30.46 -9.89
N ILE A 702 39.59 -29.94 -10.81
CA ILE A 702 40.13 -30.68 -11.96
C ILE A 702 40.73 -32.04 -11.57
N PRO A 703 41.56 -32.17 -10.52
CA PRO A 703 42.14 -33.46 -10.15
C PRO A 703 41.05 -34.53 -9.89
N TYR A 704 39.94 -34.14 -9.28
CA TYR A 704 38.85 -35.02 -8.87
C TYR A 704 37.69 -35.09 -9.86
N LYS A 705 37.83 -34.50 -11.06
CA LYS A 705 36.74 -34.38 -12.05
C LYS A 705 36.02 -35.71 -12.36
N LYS A 706 36.75 -36.83 -12.41
CA LYS A 706 36.16 -38.16 -12.69
C LYS A 706 35.17 -38.62 -11.61
N THR A 707 35.44 -38.31 -10.35
CA THR A 707 34.60 -38.72 -9.20
C THR A 707 33.75 -37.58 -8.65
N TRP A 708 33.91 -36.36 -9.16
CA TRP A 708 33.14 -35.19 -8.74
C TRP A 708 31.62 -35.28 -8.96
N PRO A 709 31.08 -35.96 -10.00
CA PRO A 709 29.64 -36.18 -10.11
C PRO A 709 29.05 -36.92 -8.89
N GLN A 710 29.81 -37.86 -8.32
CA GLN A 710 29.43 -38.57 -7.09
C GLN A 710 29.41 -37.62 -5.88
N ALA A 711 30.40 -36.71 -5.77
CA ALA A 711 30.45 -35.70 -4.72
C ALA A 711 29.26 -34.72 -4.80
N LEU A 712 28.92 -34.27 -6.01
CA LEU A 712 27.74 -33.43 -6.24
C LEU A 712 26.46 -34.13 -5.78
N ALA A 713 26.28 -35.41 -6.13
CA ALA A 713 25.12 -36.18 -5.70
C ALA A 713 25.02 -36.27 -4.16
N LEU A 714 26.14 -36.51 -3.46
CA LEU A 714 26.17 -36.55 -2.00
C LEU A 714 25.79 -35.21 -1.36
N MET A 715 26.22 -34.08 -1.94
CA MET A 715 25.85 -32.74 -1.46
C MET A 715 24.37 -32.41 -1.65
N THR A 716 23.72 -33.01 -2.66
CA THR A 716 22.29 -32.79 -2.95
C THR A 716 21.34 -33.64 -2.10
N LEU A 717 21.85 -34.58 -1.31
CA LEU A 717 21.00 -35.40 -0.44
C LEU A 717 20.43 -34.54 0.71
N PRO A 718 19.14 -34.69 1.08
CA PRO A 718 18.48 -33.88 2.10
C PRO A 718 19.26 -33.61 3.40
N PRO A 719 19.97 -34.59 4.02
CA PRO A 719 20.74 -34.32 5.25
C PRO A 719 21.96 -33.40 5.02
N ASN A 720 22.51 -33.34 3.81
CA ASN A 720 23.74 -32.62 3.49
C ASN A 720 23.50 -31.27 2.79
N VAL A 721 22.27 -31.05 2.28
CA VAL A 721 21.90 -29.82 1.56
C VAL A 721 22.12 -28.55 2.39
N PRO A 722 21.72 -28.47 3.69
CA PRO A 722 21.93 -27.24 4.48
C PRO A 722 23.41 -26.85 4.59
N LEU A 723 24.28 -27.82 4.85
CA LEU A 723 25.72 -27.59 4.98
C LEU A 723 26.36 -27.29 3.62
N SER A 724 25.94 -27.96 2.56
CA SER A 724 26.43 -27.72 1.19
C SER A 724 26.05 -26.33 0.69
N LEU A 725 24.83 -25.89 0.99
CA LEU A 725 24.33 -24.57 0.62
C LEU A 725 25.03 -23.47 1.42
N ALA A 726 25.24 -23.67 2.72
CA ALA A 726 26.03 -22.75 3.54
C ALA A 726 27.44 -22.55 2.97
N ASN A 727 28.13 -23.65 2.62
CA ASN A 727 29.46 -23.59 2.03
C ASN A 727 29.49 -22.85 0.67
N LEU A 728 28.45 -23.02 -0.16
CA LEU A 728 28.32 -22.32 -1.44
C LEU A 728 28.06 -20.83 -1.24
N LEU A 729 27.19 -20.47 -0.30
CA LEU A 729 26.89 -19.07 -0.01
C LEU A 729 28.09 -18.34 0.59
N THR A 730 28.85 -18.99 1.47
CA THR A 730 30.12 -18.45 1.98
C THR A 730 31.13 -18.23 0.85
N LEU A 731 31.31 -19.20 -0.04
CA LEU A 731 32.20 -19.06 -1.20
C LEU A 731 31.85 -17.84 -2.06
N VAL A 732 30.55 -17.68 -2.36
CA VAL A 732 30.07 -16.58 -3.19
C VAL A 732 30.19 -15.23 -2.47
N ASP A 733 29.97 -15.21 -1.15
CA ASP A 733 30.17 -14.02 -0.32
C ASP A 733 31.64 -13.58 -0.30
N ASP A 734 32.56 -14.53 -0.11
CA ASP A 734 34.00 -14.30 -0.12
C ASP A 734 34.47 -13.74 -1.48
N ILE A 735 34.03 -14.34 -2.60
CA ILE A 735 34.34 -13.84 -3.95
C ILE A 735 33.84 -12.39 -4.13
N CYS A 736 32.61 -12.09 -3.72
CA CYS A 736 32.05 -10.74 -3.81
C CYS A 736 32.80 -9.75 -2.92
N HIS A 737 33.23 -10.17 -1.72
CA HIS A 737 33.99 -9.35 -0.78
C HIS A 737 35.32 -8.93 -1.39
N TYR A 738 36.13 -9.88 -1.87
CA TYR A 738 37.42 -9.59 -2.50
C TYR A 738 37.30 -8.89 -3.86
N ALA A 739 36.17 -9.05 -4.57
CA ALA A 739 35.86 -8.26 -5.75
C ALA A 739 35.52 -6.78 -5.43
N GLY A 740 35.36 -6.42 -4.15
CA GLY A 740 35.08 -5.04 -3.71
C GLY A 740 33.63 -4.61 -3.86
N ASP A 741 32.68 -5.57 -3.85
CA ASP A 741 31.25 -5.26 -3.87
C ASP A 741 30.82 -4.57 -2.56
N LYS A 742 30.42 -3.29 -2.65
CA LYS A 742 29.91 -2.49 -1.54
C LYS A 742 28.37 -2.39 -1.51
N SER A 743 27.66 -3.19 -2.32
CA SER A 743 26.19 -3.15 -2.36
C SER A 743 25.57 -3.65 -1.04
N VAL A 744 24.50 -3.00 -0.57
CA VAL A 744 23.85 -3.29 0.73
C VAL A 744 22.31 -3.40 0.63
N ASP A 745 21.80 -3.45 -0.60
CA ASP A 745 20.36 -3.42 -0.95
C ASP A 745 19.90 -4.76 -1.56
N MET A 746 18.68 -4.85 -2.12
CA MET A 746 18.18 -6.07 -2.79
C MET A 746 19.16 -6.63 -3.84
N ASN A 747 19.95 -5.74 -4.47
CA ASN A 747 21.06 -6.09 -5.36
C ASN A 747 22.10 -7.01 -4.71
N TRP A 748 22.30 -6.96 -3.38
CA TRP A 748 23.19 -7.84 -2.62
C TRP A 748 22.77 -9.30 -2.70
N TYR A 749 21.46 -9.58 -2.52
CA TYR A 749 20.89 -10.93 -2.62
C TYR A 749 20.88 -11.42 -4.05
N THR A 750 20.43 -10.56 -4.98
CA THR A 750 20.37 -10.88 -6.41
C THR A 750 21.76 -11.26 -6.95
N ARG A 751 22.82 -10.50 -6.61
CA ARG A 751 24.19 -10.79 -7.06
C ARG A 751 24.72 -12.12 -6.55
N ARG A 752 24.44 -12.49 -5.30
CA ARG A 752 24.89 -13.77 -4.72
C ARG A 752 24.12 -14.95 -5.29
N ILE A 753 22.82 -14.83 -5.48
CA ILE A 753 22.02 -15.88 -6.13
C ILE A 753 22.48 -16.09 -7.57
N VAL A 754 22.70 -15.00 -8.31
CA VAL A 754 23.20 -15.05 -9.69
C VAL A 754 24.60 -15.67 -9.73
N LEU A 755 25.54 -15.23 -8.89
CA LEU A 755 26.90 -15.77 -8.85
C LEU A 755 26.94 -17.24 -8.40
N ALA A 756 26.11 -17.64 -7.42
CA ALA A 756 25.94 -19.04 -7.06
C ALA A 756 25.44 -19.88 -8.24
N GLY A 757 24.47 -19.34 -9.01
CA GLY A 757 23.98 -19.95 -10.24
C GLY A 757 25.05 -20.07 -11.32
N ILE A 758 25.85 -19.01 -11.55
CA ILE A 758 26.98 -19.02 -12.49
C ILE A 758 28.00 -20.08 -12.08
N TYR A 759 28.39 -20.11 -10.81
CA TYR A 759 29.33 -21.10 -10.28
C TYR A 759 28.83 -22.53 -10.53
N LYS A 760 27.59 -22.84 -10.13
CA LYS A 760 27.03 -24.19 -10.26
C LYS A 760 26.76 -24.61 -11.69
N THR A 761 26.29 -23.72 -12.56
CA THR A 761 26.10 -24.04 -13.98
C THR A 761 27.45 -24.25 -14.69
N THR A 762 28.47 -23.48 -14.35
CA THR A 762 29.83 -23.66 -14.87
C THR A 762 30.48 -24.95 -14.34
N GLU A 763 30.28 -25.27 -13.06
CA GLU A 763 30.70 -26.54 -12.45
C GLU A 763 30.09 -27.75 -13.17
N LEU A 764 28.79 -27.70 -13.49
CA LEU A 764 28.12 -28.76 -14.24
C LEU A 764 28.62 -28.86 -15.69
N TYR A 765 28.84 -27.72 -16.35
CA TYR A 765 29.39 -27.69 -17.71
C TYR A 765 30.79 -28.31 -17.77
N MET A 766 31.63 -27.97 -16.78
CA MET A 766 33.00 -28.46 -16.65
C MET A 766 33.10 -29.99 -16.59
N LEU A 767 32.11 -30.65 -15.98
CA LEU A 767 32.08 -32.11 -15.87
C LEU A 767 31.98 -32.81 -17.23
N GLN A 768 31.36 -32.17 -18.22
CA GLN A 768 31.17 -32.71 -19.57
C GLN A 768 32.25 -32.24 -20.55
N ASP A 769 33.06 -31.26 -20.18
CA ASP A 769 34.02 -30.62 -21.07
C ASP A 769 35.35 -31.39 -21.19
N ASN A 770 35.60 -32.04 -22.32
CA ASN A 770 36.87 -32.74 -22.58
C ASN A 770 37.86 -31.91 -23.42
N SER A 771 37.65 -30.60 -23.53
CA SER A 771 38.57 -29.71 -24.26
C SER A 771 39.89 -29.48 -23.53
N GLU A 772 40.95 -29.16 -24.28
CA GLU A 772 42.27 -28.83 -23.71
C GLU A 772 42.16 -27.66 -22.74
N ASP A 773 42.73 -27.83 -21.53
CA ASP A 773 42.61 -26.91 -20.39
C ASP A 773 41.18 -26.44 -20.06
N HIS A 774 40.15 -27.18 -20.48
CA HIS A 774 38.74 -26.81 -20.28
C HIS A 774 38.38 -25.44 -20.89
N TRP A 775 38.99 -25.05 -22.01
CA TRP A 775 38.74 -23.74 -22.64
C TRP A 775 37.26 -23.49 -22.95
N LYS A 776 36.47 -24.54 -23.23
CA LYS A 776 35.02 -24.41 -23.44
C LYS A 776 34.29 -24.02 -22.16
N THR A 777 34.72 -24.52 -21.01
CA THR A 777 34.20 -24.15 -19.68
C THR A 777 34.47 -22.69 -19.39
N TRP A 778 35.69 -22.20 -19.65
CA TRP A 778 36.04 -20.79 -19.40
C TRP A 778 35.29 -19.84 -20.34
N ASN A 779 35.10 -20.22 -21.60
CA ASN A 779 34.24 -19.47 -22.53
C ASN A 779 32.74 -19.53 -22.13
N PHE A 780 32.28 -20.63 -21.53
CA PHE A 780 30.94 -20.69 -20.94
C PHE A 780 30.80 -19.74 -19.74
N LEU A 781 31.77 -19.72 -18.84
CA LEU A 781 31.83 -18.82 -17.70
C LEU A 781 31.79 -17.35 -18.13
N GLU A 782 32.62 -16.97 -19.11
CA GLU A 782 32.68 -15.61 -19.65
C GLU A 782 31.33 -15.16 -20.22
N ARG A 783 30.65 -16.04 -20.98
CA ARG A 783 29.29 -15.77 -21.46
C ARG A 783 28.28 -15.60 -20.32
N ARG A 784 28.32 -16.45 -19.29
CA ARG A 784 27.40 -16.36 -18.15
C ARG A 784 27.59 -15.06 -17.34
N ILE A 785 28.83 -14.62 -17.15
CA ILE A 785 29.16 -13.36 -16.48
C ILE A 785 28.67 -12.17 -17.33
N LYS A 786 28.89 -12.22 -18.65
CA LYS A 786 28.40 -11.19 -19.58
C LYS A 786 26.87 -11.11 -19.59
N ASP A 787 26.16 -12.24 -19.63
CA ASP A 787 24.69 -12.29 -19.54
C ASP A 787 24.20 -11.62 -18.24
N ALA A 788 24.86 -11.88 -17.10
CA ALA A 788 24.50 -11.27 -15.82
C ALA A 788 24.71 -9.74 -15.80
N THR A 789 25.76 -9.23 -16.45
CA THR A 789 26.02 -7.77 -16.54
C THR A 789 24.98 -7.06 -17.42
N GLN A 790 24.54 -7.69 -18.51
CA GLN A 790 23.46 -7.17 -19.35
C GLN A 790 22.14 -7.15 -18.59
N VAL A 791 21.81 -8.22 -17.87
CA VAL A 791 20.62 -8.27 -17.01
C VAL A 791 20.69 -7.20 -15.91
N HIS A 792 21.84 -6.99 -15.28
CA HIS A 792 22.02 -5.93 -14.29
C HIS A 792 21.86 -4.53 -14.89
N THR A 793 22.42 -4.29 -16.08
CA THR A 793 22.30 -3.01 -16.80
C THR A 793 20.84 -2.73 -17.18
N ILE A 794 20.11 -3.76 -17.64
CA ILE A 794 18.69 -3.66 -17.94
C ILE A 794 17.89 -3.35 -16.66
N LEU A 795 18.14 -4.08 -15.57
CA LEU A 795 17.45 -3.89 -14.29
C LEU A 795 17.74 -2.54 -13.60
N THR A 796 18.91 -1.95 -13.86
CA THR A 796 19.29 -0.63 -13.33
C THR A 796 18.87 0.53 -14.22
N THR A 797 18.77 0.33 -15.55
CA THR A 797 18.28 1.34 -16.50
C THR A 797 16.74 1.42 -16.50
N THR A 798 16.04 0.39 -16.02
CA THR A 798 14.56 0.39 -15.88
C THR A 798 13.98 1.29 -14.79
N SER A 799 14.78 2.13 -14.13
CA SER A 799 14.22 3.23 -13.32
C SER A 799 13.68 4.39 -14.18
N ASP A 800 14.06 4.51 -15.46
CA ASP A 800 13.74 5.73 -16.22
C ASP A 800 12.97 5.58 -17.55
N ILE A 801 12.88 4.42 -18.23
CA ILE A 801 12.11 4.34 -19.51
C ILE A 801 11.45 2.95 -19.70
N ALA A 802 10.14 2.95 -19.97
CA ALA A 802 9.34 1.76 -20.32
C ALA A 802 9.44 1.43 -21.83
N LEU A 803 9.70 0.16 -22.22
CA LEU A 803 9.50 -0.44 -23.57
C LEU A 803 9.71 -2.00 -23.52
N PRO A 804 9.36 -2.81 -24.56
CA PRO A 804 8.46 -3.96 -24.45
C PRO A 804 9.10 -5.36 -24.67
N ASP A 805 10.42 -5.51 -24.60
CA ASP A 805 11.11 -6.81 -24.83
C ASP A 805 11.33 -7.62 -23.54
N LEU A 806 10.28 -7.72 -22.71
CA LEU A 806 10.33 -8.34 -21.39
C LEU A 806 10.41 -9.89 -21.44
N ASN A 807 9.99 -10.53 -22.55
CA ASN A 807 9.69 -11.98 -22.53
C ASN A 807 10.93 -12.89 -22.45
N ARG A 808 12.06 -12.55 -23.09
CA ARG A 808 13.25 -13.44 -23.07
C ARG A 808 14.10 -13.33 -21.80
N ALA A 809 14.20 -12.13 -21.22
CA ALA A 809 14.94 -11.91 -19.98
C ALA A 809 14.19 -12.47 -18.76
N THR A 810 12.86 -12.34 -18.75
CA THR A 810 12.01 -12.94 -17.71
C THR A 810 11.97 -14.47 -17.79
N GLU A 811 11.99 -15.08 -18.97
CA GLU A 811 12.10 -16.54 -19.12
C GLU A 811 13.42 -17.11 -18.56
N THR A 812 14.55 -16.42 -18.77
CA THR A 812 15.85 -16.91 -18.31
C THR A 812 16.05 -16.71 -16.80
N ALA A 813 15.61 -15.56 -16.28
CA ALA A 813 15.62 -15.28 -14.84
C ALA A 813 14.61 -16.16 -14.09
N SER A 814 13.42 -16.39 -14.66
CA SER A 814 12.42 -17.31 -14.10
C SER A 814 12.89 -18.75 -14.15
N ALA A 815 13.58 -19.20 -15.19
CA ALA A 815 14.13 -20.56 -15.23
C ALA A 815 15.20 -20.79 -14.14
N VAL A 816 16.11 -19.84 -13.92
CA VAL A 816 17.11 -19.91 -12.85
C VAL A 816 16.46 -19.80 -11.47
N PHE A 817 15.48 -18.91 -11.32
CA PHE A 817 14.72 -18.73 -10.08
C PHE A 817 13.85 -19.93 -9.76
N VAL A 818 13.19 -20.56 -10.74
CA VAL A 818 12.39 -21.78 -10.61
C VAL A 818 13.29 -22.98 -10.31
N THR A 819 14.47 -23.05 -10.91
CA THR A 819 15.45 -24.11 -10.59
C THR A 819 15.97 -23.94 -9.16
N ALA A 820 16.31 -22.72 -8.73
CA ALA A 820 16.67 -22.43 -7.34
C ALA A 820 15.50 -22.69 -6.38
N ARG A 821 14.27 -22.32 -6.75
CA ARG A 821 13.04 -22.55 -5.99
C ARG A 821 12.74 -24.04 -5.81
N ASN A 822 12.94 -24.85 -6.86
CA ASN A 822 12.77 -26.30 -6.84
C ASN A 822 13.88 -27.00 -6.03
N ILE A 823 15.11 -26.49 -6.08
CA ILE A 823 16.25 -26.96 -5.26
C ILE A 823 16.05 -26.58 -3.77
N LEU A 824 15.42 -25.44 -3.50
CA LEU A 824 15.13 -24.94 -2.14
C LEU A 824 13.81 -25.47 -1.55
N GLY A 825 13.07 -26.32 -2.26
CA GLY A 825 11.81 -26.90 -1.78
C GLY A 825 10.67 -25.88 -1.58
N LEU A 826 10.76 -24.70 -2.18
CA LEU A 826 9.78 -23.62 -2.07
C LEU A 826 8.63 -23.82 -3.08
N ASN A 827 7.93 -24.94 -3.01
CA ASN A 827 6.65 -25.11 -3.70
C ASN A 827 5.53 -24.52 -2.85
N TRP A 828 5.14 -23.28 -3.15
CA TRP A 828 3.85 -22.74 -2.74
C TRP A 828 2.82 -23.19 -3.77
N ASN A 829 1.98 -24.16 -3.41
CA ASN A 829 0.63 -24.20 -3.97
C ASN A 829 -0.16 -23.15 -3.19
N ARG A 830 -0.65 -22.14 -3.90
CA ARG A 830 -1.70 -21.26 -3.41
C ARG A 830 -3.01 -22.03 -3.28
#